data_AF-A0A0N4Y3U4-F1
#
_entry.id   AF-A0A0N4Y3U4-F1
#
_cell.length_a   1.000
_cell.length_b   1.000
_cell.length_c   1.000
_cell.angle_alpha   90.00
_cell.angle_beta   90.00
_cell.angle_gamma   90.00
#
_symmetry.space_group_name_H-M   'P 1'
#
loop_
_entity.id
_entity.type
_entity.pdbx_description
1 polymer ?
#
loop_
_entity_poly.entity_id
_entity_poly.type
_entity_poly.pdbx_seq_one_letter_code
_entity_poly.pdbx_strand_id
1 'polypeptide(L)'
;MFIESWVPFVFSPQHRLLHASFFFFIVPYLYSYFHEQHQLRSYSVERAMSLAWDRAIVKPGIPFRRAVVGFNCNVDVIVSGTQIIESLNTTCEKGKDHESLESLADLHETFVHFFQRGAPAERYTSSESTFETVVRQVEAAIPRAQYHIGGNAALMAERIASGFPSTEVYLVGPIGPRSQALLNPSVRRTNSTRITKDELHVILEYKQGETLDDWIAPSSSRFITSHDHFSGSTVVMEMFFKAIAQFKPDLIIISGIHTLEFQNKEMRLEKLRMIRRNLLQISSKTPIHFELGSVADGTFMFDILHRIIPHVDSLGINEQELAFLSHVAGGPHMEEYPVQAGTVHAHKVVEMLDWLLRTFGRDRVNPGSKNYAYRLQRIHFQCLTYQIMVSAGNDWSNLASGLAASSRLAGRMACNLANQARMETDLLEVRIAPSFILDKKLGKMYNFHAHNPIASWMRDQTLFIFTPVLVCKFPMKTVGVDDAISTTGLLYSQFYRFQSNMKWRASVPLSHACRWVRRRASGASSCEPGILEEGATFKDVHSVVLDPTTKLPYPEKFVKEHLEKTSKELLKERNKAKYGNKKKATNDISFDHIPLEDQIVCLFPGQGAQYVGMGSKLSDCPKAMEIFDRSSEILGYDVFKLCTEGPKTKLDQTLYCQPAVFVSSVAALEKFKSTDETVSDRITDAAGFSVGEFAALVAGGVLHFDDAKAMHECNQLVRSGMMTVRVNAASRLDDAMFDAREMSREKGEFAVCDVANFLFCGVRVLGANETCMRFLEENQSRYNFTVIKRLEVSGAFHTVQMEMAVPKVREALSGVEIEKPRCNVYSNYTGHIYPAKKSDVRNAIVKQVTSPVKWEQIQQLLYRKHRDYTFPMFVELGAGRQLGAMLMQTSKKAYQHYQHFSC
;
A
#
# COMPACT_ATOMS: atom_id res chain seq x y z
N MET A 1 -19.23 40.97 -48.07
CA MET A 1 -20.59 40.49 -48.39
C MET A 1 -21.00 39.29 -47.53
N PHE A 2 -20.77 39.33 -46.20
CA PHE A 2 -21.06 38.18 -45.30
C PHE A 2 -21.39 38.61 -43.84
N ILE A 3 -21.91 39.82 -43.62
CA ILE A 3 -22.25 40.32 -42.26
C ILE A 3 -23.74 40.73 -42.13
N GLU A 4 -24.55 40.63 -43.19
CA GLU A 4 -25.96 41.06 -43.13
C GLU A 4 -27.00 39.95 -42.97
N SER A 5 -26.60 38.67 -42.92
CA SER A 5 -27.56 37.55 -42.92
C SER A 5 -27.69 36.75 -41.61
N TRP A 6 -26.91 37.05 -40.57
CA TRP A 6 -26.88 36.22 -39.34
C TRP A 6 -27.43 36.86 -38.07
N VAL A 7 -27.52 38.18 -37.99
CA VAL A 7 -27.98 38.88 -36.77
C VAL A 7 -29.50 38.79 -36.54
N PRO A 8 -30.40 38.78 -37.54
CA PRO A 8 -31.84 38.70 -37.28
C PRO A 8 -32.32 37.31 -36.80
N PHE A 9 -31.52 36.26 -37.01
CA PHE A 9 -31.94 34.88 -36.72
C PHE A 9 -31.81 34.54 -35.22
N VAL A 10 -30.84 35.13 -34.52
CA VAL A 10 -30.59 34.84 -33.09
C VAL A 10 -31.59 35.55 -32.17
N PHE A 11 -32.15 36.71 -32.57
CA PHE A 11 -33.06 37.49 -31.73
C PHE A 11 -34.56 37.31 -32.06
N SER A 12 -34.91 36.22 -32.75
CA SER A 12 -36.30 35.86 -33.00
C SER A 12 -37.02 35.43 -31.71
N PRO A 13 -38.28 35.86 -31.47
CA PRO A 13 -39.06 35.46 -30.29
C PRO A 13 -39.33 33.95 -30.19
N GLN A 14 -39.03 33.18 -31.24
CA GLN A 14 -39.14 31.72 -31.26
C GLN A 14 -38.00 31.00 -30.50
N HIS A 15 -36.92 31.71 -30.12
CA HIS A 15 -35.76 31.14 -29.42
C HIS A 15 -35.66 31.50 -27.93
N ARG A 16 -36.74 32.01 -27.31
CA ARG A 16 -36.78 32.38 -25.88
C ARG A 16 -36.37 31.24 -24.95
N LEU A 17 -36.73 30.00 -25.27
CA LEU A 17 -36.34 28.79 -24.52
C LEU A 17 -34.84 28.47 -24.61
N LEU A 18 -34.22 28.74 -25.75
CA LEU A 18 -32.78 28.54 -25.95
C LEU A 18 -31.98 29.59 -25.16
N HIS A 19 -32.43 30.85 -25.18
CA HIS A 19 -31.83 31.93 -24.39
C HIS A 19 -31.99 31.70 -22.89
N ALA A 20 -33.19 31.30 -22.43
CA ALA A 20 -33.42 30.92 -21.04
C ALA A 20 -32.50 29.76 -20.61
N SER A 21 -32.36 28.73 -21.45
CA SER A 21 -31.47 27.59 -21.17
C SER A 21 -29.99 28.00 -21.11
N PHE A 22 -29.57 28.93 -21.97
CA PHE A 22 -28.21 29.45 -21.99
C PHE A 22 -27.90 30.24 -20.70
N PHE A 23 -28.83 31.10 -20.25
CA PHE A 23 -28.70 31.83 -18.98
C PHE A 23 -28.76 30.89 -17.77
N PHE A 24 -29.62 29.86 -17.77
CA PHE A 24 -29.73 28.87 -16.69
C PHE A 24 -28.50 27.96 -16.54
N PHE A 25 -27.68 27.80 -17.57
CA PHE A 25 -26.47 26.97 -17.50
C PHE A 25 -25.20 27.79 -17.24
N ILE A 26 -25.07 28.93 -17.91
CA ILE A 26 -23.85 29.75 -17.84
C ILE A 26 -23.78 30.55 -16.56
N VAL A 27 -24.90 31.13 -16.09
CA VAL A 27 -24.85 31.95 -14.86
C VAL A 27 -24.50 31.11 -13.63
N PRO A 28 -25.09 29.91 -13.39
CA PRO A 28 -24.66 29.05 -12.29
C PRO A 28 -23.26 28.46 -12.47
N TYR A 29 -22.82 28.21 -13.72
CA TYR A 29 -21.47 27.75 -14.00
C TYR A 29 -20.43 28.83 -13.71
N LEU A 30 -20.65 30.07 -14.17
CA LEU A 30 -19.79 31.21 -13.88
C LEU A 30 -19.84 31.54 -12.39
N TYR A 31 -21.02 31.52 -11.75
CA TYR A 31 -21.13 31.68 -10.31
C TYR A 31 -20.36 30.60 -9.55
N SER A 32 -20.50 29.32 -9.90
CA SER A 32 -19.74 28.22 -9.30
C SER A 32 -18.24 28.39 -9.52
N TYR A 33 -17.81 28.76 -10.72
CA TYR A 33 -16.40 28.92 -11.07
C TYR A 33 -15.77 30.10 -10.34
N PHE A 34 -16.42 31.26 -10.34
CA PHE A 34 -15.95 32.45 -9.62
C PHE A 34 -16.05 32.28 -8.10
N HIS A 35 -17.06 31.58 -7.58
CA HIS A 35 -17.21 31.30 -6.16
C HIS A 35 -16.18 30.27 -5.67
N GLU A 36 -15.88 29.23 -6.46
CA GLU A 36 -14.82 28.25 -6.15
C GLU A 36 -13.43 28.89 -6.24
N GLN A 37 -13.17 29.75 -7.23
CA GLN A 37 -11.95 30.58 -7.31
C GLN A 37 -11.84 31.57 -6.14
N HIS A 38 -12.94 32.23 -5.73
CA HIS A 38 -12.96 33.11 -4.56
C HIS A 38 -12.76 32.33 -3.25
N GLN A 39 -13.35 31.15 -3.10
CA GLN A 39 -13.16 30.30 -1.92
C GLN A 39 -11.72 29.79 -1.81
N LEU A 40 -11.10 29.39 -2.92
CA LEU A 40 -9.69 28.97 -2.94
C LEU A 40 -8.72 30.12 -2.62
N ARG A 41 -9.06 31.36 -2.99
CA ARG A 41 -8.29 32.56 -2.60
C ARG A 41 -8.56 33.04 -1.16
N SER A 42 -9.53 32.47 -0.47
CA SER A 42 -9.95 32.91 0.88
C SER A 42 -9.34 32.12 2.04
N TYR A 43 -8.64 31.02 1.76
CA TYR A 43 -7.98 30.22 2.81
C TYR A 43 -6.55 30.69 3.08
N SER A 44 -6.14 30.69 4.35
CA SER A 44 -4.72 30.80 4.69
C SER A 44 -3.95 29.59 4.16
N VAL A 45 -2.63 29.75 3.99
CA VAL A 45 -1.72 28.70 3.53
C VAL A 45 -1.84 27.45 4.42
N GLU A 46 -1.91 27.65 5.73
CA GLU A 46 -2.00 26.60 6.75
C GLU A 46 -3.32 25.84 6.63
N ARG A 47 -4.42 26.55 6.37
CA ARG A 47 -5.74 25.94 6.18
C ARG A 47 -5.81 25.14 4.89
N ALA A 48 -5.22 25.64 3.81
CA ALA A 48 -5.11 24.90 2.56
C ALA A 48 -4.30 23.60 2.73
N MET A 49 -3.17 23.65 3.44
CA MET A 49 -2.34 22.47 3.75
C MET A 49 -3.06 21.45 4.62
N SER A 50 -3.72 21.91 5.68
CA SER A 50 -4.53 21.07 6.56
C SER A 50 -5.54 20.24 5.77
N LEU A 51 -6.33 20.92 4.91
CA LEU A 51 -7.33 20.27 4.07
C LEU A 51 -6.70 19.33 3.03
N ALA A 52 -5.51 19.64 2.54
CA ALA A 52 -4.78 18.75 1.63
C ALA A 52 -4.34 17.46 2.35
N TRP A 53 -3.84 17.54 3.58
CA TRP A 53 -3.55 16.35 4.39
C TRP A 53 -4.80 15.56 4.72
N ASP A 54 -5.92 16.20 5.08
CA ASP A 54 -7.17 15.50 5.37
C ASP A 54 -7.66 14.65 4.18
N ARG A 55 -7.40 15.10 2.95
CA ARG A 55 -7.69 14.32 1.74
C ARG A 55 -6.70 13.19 1.49
N ALA A 56 -5.45 13.35 1.91
CA ALA A 56 -4.39 12.36 1.73
C ALA A 56 -4.39 11.26 2.80
N ILE A 57 -4.92 11.55 4.00
CA ILE A 57 -4.95 10.61 5.12
C ILE A 57 -6.02 9.54 4.88
N VAL A 58 -5.57 8.31 4.66
CA VAL A 58 -6.39 7.11 4.49
C VAL A 58 -5.91 6.04 5.49
N LYS A 59 -6.85 5.33 6.12
CA LYS A 59 -6.53 4.23 7.03
C LYS A 59 -5.85 3.08 6.26
N PRO A 60 -4.88 2.37 6.85
CA PRO A 60 -4.26 1.22 6.20
C PRO A 60 -5.28 0.10 5.97
N GLY A 61 -5.10 -0.67 4.89
CA GLY A 61 -5.96 -1.81 4.59
C GLY A 61 -5.77 -2.96 5.60
N ILE A 62 -4.58 -3.04 6.20
CA ILE A 62 -4.24 -4.00 7.27
C ILE A 62 -3.72 -3.20 8.47
N PRO A 63 -4.59 -2.81 9.42
CA PRO A 63 -4.16 -2.09 10.61
C PRO A 63 -3.50 -3.03 11.62
N PHE A 64 -2.54 -2.52 12.38
CA PHE A 64 -2.02 -3.22 13.56
C PHE A 64 -3.11 -3.29 14.63
N ARG A 65 -3.44 -4.50 15.09
CA ARG A 65 -4.46 -4.73 16.12
C ARG A 65 -3.86 -4.97 17.49
N ARG A 66 -2.61 -5.42 17.58
CA ARG A 66 -1.99 -5.89 18.83
C ARG A 66 -0.53 -5.44 18.91
N ALA A 67 -0.30 -4.34 19.62
CA ALA A 67 1.03 -3.76 19.79
C ALA A 67 1.61 -4.09 21.17
N VAL A 68 2.88 -4.53 21.21
CA VAL A 68 3.68 -4.56 22.44
C VAL A 68 4.69 -3.44 22.37
N VAL A 69 4.76 -2.64 23.43
CA VAL A 69 5.59 -1.43 23.52
C VAL A 69 6.45 -1.51 24.77
N GLY A 70 7.72 -1.17 24.67
CA GLY A 70 8.66 -1.18 25.79
C GLY A 70 9.99 -0.52 25.42
N PHE A 71 10.86 -0.17 26.36
CA PHE A 71 10.78 -0.55 27.77
C PHE A 71 10.77 0.62 28.77
N ASN A 72 11.11 1.84 28.36
CA ASN A 72 11.16 2.98 29.28
C ASN A 72 9.77 3.49 29.64
N CYS A 73 9.54 3.69 30.94
CA CYS A 73 8.33 4.28 31.47
C CYS A 73 8.69 5.03 32.74
N ASN A 74 8.40 6.32 32.80
CA ASN A 74 8.74 7.17 33.92
C ASN A 74 7.63 8.21 34.12
N VAL A 75 7.82 9.10 35.09
CA VAL A 75 6.91 10.22 35.35
C VAL A 75 7.68 11.51 35.15
N ASP A 76 7.19 12.32 34.23
CA ASP A 76 7.77 13.61 33.89
C ASP A 76 7.24 14.69 34.84
N VAL A 77 8.13 15.56 35.31
CA VAL A 77 7.81 16.76 36.07
C VAL A 77 8.28 17.96 35.27
N ILE A 78 7.32 18.74 34.75
CA ILE A 78 7.61 19.87 33.87
C ILE A 78 7.63 21.16 34.70
N VAL A 79 8.73 21.91 34.58
CA VAL A 79 8.99 23.15 35.34
C VAL A 79 9.73 24.18 34.49
N SER A 80 9.73 25.44 34.94
CA SER A 80 10.56 26.49 34.33
C SER A 80 12.04 26.21 34.63
N GLY A 81 12.84 26.06 33.58
CA GLY A 81 14.26 25.75 33.70
C GLY A 81 15.04 26.86 34.38
N THR A 82 14.84 28.11 33.95
CA THR A 82 15.53 29.28 34.51
C THR A 82 15.26 29.42 36.02
N GLN A 83 13.99 29.33 36.43
CA GLN A 83 13.59 29.40 37.83
C GLN A 83 14.28 28.32 38.69
N ILE A 84 14.37 27.09 38.18
CA ILE A 84 15.04 26.01 38.91
C ILE A 84 16.54 26.25 38.96
N ILE A 85 17.18 26.62 37.84
CA ILE A 85 18.62 26.87 37.81
C ILE A 85 19.02 28.02 38.77
N GLU A 86 18.25 29.11 38.80
CA GLU A 86 18.46 30.21 39.75
C GLU A 86 18.32 29.74 41.21
N SER A 87 17.40 28.81 41.48
CA SER A 87 17.20 28.25 42.83
C SER A 87 18.33 27.33 43.32
N LEU A 88 19.17 26.80 42.42
CA LEU A 88 20.28 25.93 42.78
C LEU A 88 21.43 26.67 43.48
N ASN A 89 21.44 28.01 43.43
CA ASN A 89 22.47 28.88 44.02
C ASN A 89 23.90 28.50 43.56
N THR A 90 24.04 28.18 42.28
CA THR A 90 25.32 27.88 41.61
C THR A 90 25.66 29.00 40.62
N THR A 91 26.95 29.22 40.35
CA THR A 91 27.42 30.22 39.38
C THR A 91 28.01 29.55 38.14
N CYS A 92 27.73 30.07 36.95
CA CYS A 92 28.25 29.54 35.69
C CYS A 92 28.99 30.63 34.91
N GLU A 93 30.32 30.52 34.78
CA GLU A 93 31.12 31.44 33.95
C GLU A 93 30.97 31.14 32.45
N LYS A 94 30.81 29.86 32.07
CA LYS A 94 30.71 29.43 30.67
C LYS A 94 29.91 28.13 30.54
N GLY A 95 28.93 28.12 29.64
CA GLY A 95 28.17 26.90 29.34
C GLY A 95 29.02 25.80 28.71
N LYS A 96 29.10 24.65 29.39
CA LYS A 96 29.88 23.47 28.99
C LYS A 96 28.96 22.25 28.95
N ASP A 97 29.07 21.44 27.91
CA ASP A 97 28.37 20.16 27.85
C ASP A 97 29.11 19.10 28.67
N HIS A 98 28.36 18.40 29.51
CA HIS A 98 28.85 17.25 30.27
C HIS A 98 28.04 16.02 29.86
N GLU A 99 28.72 14.88 29.68
CA GLU A 99 28.05 13.62 29.31
C GLU A 99 27.15 13.10 30.44
N SER A 100 27.58 13.26 31.70
CA SER A 100 26.80 12.97 32.90
C SER A 100 26.96 14.08 33.93
N LEU A 101 25.91 14.32 34.71
CA LEU A 101 25.88 15.38 35.73
C LEU A 101 26.27 14.78 37.10
N GLU A 102 27.45 15.14 37.61
CA GLU A 102 27.90 14.67 38.93
C GLU A 102 27.49 15.66 40.04
N SER A 103 27.42 16.94 39.68
CA SER A 103 27.15 18.05 40.58
C SER A 103 26.05 18.98 40.07
N LEU A 104 25.53 19.85 40.96
CA LEU A 104 24.60 20.91 40.57
C LEU A 104 25.25 21.97 39.65
N ALA A 105 26.57 22.12 39.73
CA ALA A 105 27.32 23.00 38.83
C ALA A 105 27.32 22.44 37.40
N ASP A 106 27.52 21.12 37.23
CA ASP A 106 27.46 20.47 35.91
C ASP A 106 26.07 20.63 35.28
N LEU A 107 25.01 20.50 36.08
CA LEU A 107 23.64 20.74 35.63
C LEU A 107 23.48 22.18 35.13
N HIS A 108 23.98 23.18 35.88
CA HIS A 108 23.92 24.58 35.48
C HIS A 108 24.72 24.83 34.19
N GLU A 109 25.98 24.41 34.13
CA GLU A 109 26.84 24.60 32.94
C GLU A 109 26.24 23.94 31.69
N THR A 110 25.71 22.72 31.84
CA THR A 110 25.11 21.98 30.73
C THR A 110 23.77 22.59 30.31
N PHE A 111 22.95 23.02 31.27
CA PHE A 111 21.71 23.74 30.97
C PHE A 111 22.01 25.01 30.15
N VAL A 112 22.95 25.85 30.60
CA VAL A 112 23.37 27.06 29.89
C VAL A 112 23.91 26.72 28.49
N HIS A 113 24.67 25.63 28.35
CA HIS A 113 25.19 25.16 27.07
C HIS A 113 24.09 24.94 26.03
N PHE A 114 22.98 24.31 26.40
CA PHE A 114 21.84 24.04 25.51
C PHE A 114 20.85 25.20 25.43
N PHE A 115 20.69 25.94 26.52
CA PHE A 115 19.85 27.14 26.61
C PHE A 115 20.27 28.20 25.60
N GLN A 116 21.56 28.57 25.57
CA GLN A 116 22.10 29.56 24.62
C GLN A 116 21.97 29.12 23.14
N ARG A 117 21.84 27.81 22.89
CA ARG A 117 21.63 27.25 21.54
C ARG A 117 20.17 27.05 21.19
N GLY A 118 19.27 27.10 22.17
CA GLY A 118 17.85 26.76 22.00
C GLY A 118 17.63 25.30 21.61
N ALA A 119 18.57 24.40 21.96
CA ALA A 119 18.55 23.00 21.51
C ALA A 119 18.02 22.05 22.61
N PRO A 120 17.24 21.02 22.26
CA PRO A 120 16.83 19.99 23.20
C PRO A 120 18.03 19.15 23.66
N ALA A 121 18.02 18.72 24.93
CA ALA A 121 19.00 17.79 25.47
C ALA A 121 18.45 16.97 26.65
N GLU A 122 19.08 15.83 26.90
CA GLU A 122 18.79 14.95 28.05
C GLU A 122 20.11 14.48 28.67
N ARG A 123 20.24 14.55 29.99
CA ARG A 123 21.43 14.13 30.74
C ARG A 123 21.08 13.42 32.03
N TYR A 124 21.79 12.33 32.29
CA TYR A 124 21.68 11.60 33.55
C TYR A 124 22.46 12.29 34.67
N THR A 125 21.83 12.36 35.83
CA THR A 125 22.50 12.75 37.08
C THR A 125 23.07 11.49 37.73
N SER A 126 24.38 11.40 37.89
CA SER A 126 25.04 10.20 38.42
C SER A 126 24.84 10.00 39.91
N SER A 127 24.71 11.10 40.65
CA SER A 127 24.52 11.12 42.10
C SER A 127 23.03 11.19 42.47
N GLU A 128 22.54 10.17 43.18
CA GLU A 128 21.16 10.12 43.68
C GLU A 128 20.85 11.33 44.58
N SER A 129 21.79 11.71 45.46
CA SER A 129 21.61 12.84 46.38
C SER A 129 21.54 14.19 45.65
N THR A 130 22.32 14.35 44.57
CA THR A 130 22.27 15.52 43.70
C THR A 130 20.91 15.60 43.02
N PHE A 131 20.44 14.48 42.45
CA PHE A 131 19.14 14.43 41.79
C PHE A 131 17.97 14.69 42.76
N GLU A 132 18.01 14.10 43.96
CA GLU A 132 17.02 14.38 45.00
C GLU A 132 16.98 15.86 45.39
N THR A 133 18.13 16.52 45.39
CA THR A 133 18.20 17.97 45.68
C THR A 133 17.46 18.76 44.60
N VAL A 134 17.65 18.42 43.32
CA VAL A 134 16.90 19.03 42.20
C VAL A 134 15.40 18.79 42.36
N VAL A 135 14.98 17.55 42.67
CA VAL A 135 13.56 17.21 42.88
C VAL A 135 12.96 18.00 44.05
N ARG A 136 13.70 18.18 45.15
CA ARG A 136 13.24 18.99 46.29
C ARG A 136 13.04 20.46 45.91
N GLN A 137 13.93 21.04 45.08
CA GLN A 137 13.77 22.40 44.57
C GLN A 137 12.54 22.53 43.66
N VAL A 138 12.31 21.53 42.80
CA VAL A 138 11.13 21.45 41.94
C VAL A 138 9.83 21.39 42.76
N GLU A 139 9.78 20.55 43.79
CA GLU A 139 8.61 20.42 44.66
C GLU A 139 8.38 21.67 45.53
N ALA A 140 9.46 22.38 45.90
CA ALA A 140 9.37 23.65 46.63
C ALA A 140 8.89 24.82 45.74
N ALA A 141 9.36 24.87 44.48
CA ALA A 141 9.02 25.93 43.54
C ALA A 141 7.55 25.88 43.07
N ILE A 142 6.94 24.68 43.03
CA ILE A 142 5.55 24.51 42.56
C ILE A 142 4.78 23.60 43.53
N PRO A 143 3.92 24.16 44.42
CA PRO A 143 3.13 23.40 45.38
C PRO A 143 2.16 22.37 44.76
N ARG A 144 1.94 22.43 43.45
CA ARG A 144 1.13 21.52 42.63
C ARG A 144 1.84 21.18 41.33
N ALA A 145 3.07 20.64 41.42
CA ALA A 145 3.79 20.14 40.27
C ALA A 145 2.89 19.22 39.43
N GLN A 146 2.77 19.51 38.13
CA GLN A 146 2.00 18.67 37.22
C GLN A 146 2.85 17.49 36.79
N TYR A 147 2.46 16.30 37.24
CA TYR A 147 3.08 15.06 36.84
C TYR A 147 2.43 14.55 35.55
N HIS A 148 3.26 14.18 34.59
CA HIS A 148 2.83 13.62 33.32
C HIS A 148 3.43 12.23 33.12
N ILE A 149 2.79 11.40 32.31
CA ILE A 149 3.40 10.14 31.89
C ILE A 149 4.60 10.47 30.99
N GLY A 150 5.73 9.81 31.25
CA GLY A 150 6.99 10.03 30.55
C GLY A 150 7.61 8.73 30.06
N GLY A 151 8.62 8.87 29.22
CA GLY A 151 9.34 7.77 28.57
C GLY A 151 8.71 7.42 27.23
N ASN A 152 9.56 7.37 26.20
CA ASN A 152 9.16 7.16 24.81
C ASN A 152 8.18 5.98 24.66
N ALA A 153 8.52 4.80 25.21
CA ALA A 153 7.66 3.64 25.09
C ALA A 153 6.29 3.85 25.76
N ALA A 154 6.22 4.46 26.94
CA ALA A 154 4.96 4.77 27.61
C ALA A 154 4.14 5.83 26.84
N LEU A 155 4.78 6.87 26.31
CA LEU A 155 4.17 7.92 25.50
C LEU A 155 3.60 7.37 24.19
N MET A 156 4.35 6.50 23.50
CA MET A 156 3.87 5.79 22.31
C MET A 156 2.67 4.88 22.66
N ALA A 157 2.72 4.17 23.80
CA ALA A 157 1.60 3.33 24.23
C ALA A 157 0.35 4.14 24.57
N GLU A 158 0.50 5.26 25.25
CA GLU A 158 -0.57 6.22 25.55
C GLU A 158 -1.19 6.78 24.26
N ARG A 159 -0.35 7.07 23.26
CA ARG A 159 -0.80 7.53 21.94
C ARG A 159 -1.59 6.46 21.20
N ILE A 160 -1.17 5.20 21.25
CA ILE A 160 -1.93 4.08 20.66
C ILE A 160 -3.29 3.95 21.35
N ALA A 161 -3.32 3.92 22.68
CA ALA A 161 -4.55 3.76 23.45
C ALA A 161 -5.57 4.88 23.20
N SER A 162 -5.11 6.13 23.12
CA SER A 162 -5.98 7.30 22.93
C SER A 162 -6.36 7.54 21.46
N GLY A 163 -5.45 7.30 20.52
CA GLY A 163 -5.64 7.63 19.10
C GLY A 163 -6.16 6.47 18.24
N PHE A 164 -5.95 5.24 18.67
CA PHE A 164 -6.20 4.03 17.88
C PHE A 164 -6.96 2.97 18.71
N PRO A 165 -8.25 3.19 19.02
CA PRO A 165 -9.02 2.33 19.92
C PRO A 165 -9.21 0.88 19.40
N SER A 166 -9.00 0.65 18.11
CA SER A 166 -9.00 -0.69 17.51
C SER A 166 -7.70 -1.48 17.73
N THR A 167 -6.67 -0.82 18.27
CA THR A 167 -5.36 -1.40 18.53
C THR A 167 -5.22 -1.64 20.03
N GLU A 168 -5.17 -2.91 20.41
CA GLU A 168 -4.88 -3.32 21.76
C GLU A 168 -3.38 -3.12 22.04
N VAL A 169 -3.06 -2.29 23.04
CA VAL A 169 -1.68 -1.97 23.39
C VAL A 169 -1.29 -2.59 24.73
N TYR A 170 -0.11 -3.22 24.73
CA TYR A 170 0.51 -3.83 25.89
C TYR A 170 1.84 -3.11 26.18
N LEU A 171 1.89 -2.34 27.25
CA LEU A 171 3.09 -1.64 27.68
C LEU A 171 3.84 -2.50 28.69
N VAL A 172 5.14 -2.71 28.46
CA VAL A 172 6.06 -3.29 29.45
C VAL A 172 7.12 -2.25 29.78
N GLY A 173 7.18 -1.90 31.06
CA GLY A 173 8.15 -0.97 31.63
C GLY A 173 8.09 -1.04 33.15
N PRO A 174 8.89 -0.23 33.85
CA PRO A 174 8.74 -0.06 35.28
C PRO A 174 7.52 0.80 35.60
N ILE A 175 6.54 0.24 36.30
CA ILE A 175 5.26 0.89 36.61
C ILE A 175 5.15 1.07 38.13
N GLY A 176 5.18 2.31 38.58
CA GLY A 176 4.90 2.70 39.96
C GLY A 176 3.48 3.25 40.16
N PRO A 177 3.12 3.65 41.39
CA PRO A 177 1.78 4.12 41.71
C PRO A 177 1.32 5.33 40.90
N ARG A 178 2.20 6.31 40.62
CA ARG A 178 1.87 7.52 39.85
C ARG A 178 1.71 7.22 38.38
N SER A 179 2.69 6.54 37.75
CA SER A 179 2.58 6.14 36.33
C SER A 179 1.36 5.24 36.11
N GLN A 180 1.03 4.37 37.08
CA GLN A 180 -0.17 3.55 37.01
C GLN A 180 -1.45 4.39 36.91
N ALA A 181 -1.55 5.46 37.71
CA ALA A 181 -2.70 6.36 37.72
C ALA A 181 -2.77 7.29 36.49
N LEU A 182 -1.62 7.67 35.92
CA LEU A 182 -1.53 8.60 34.79
C LEU A 182 -1.80 7.94 33.43
N LEU A 183 -1.38 6.69 33.25
CA LEU A 183 -1.55 5.96 32.00
C LEU A 183 -3.02 5.61 31.71
N ASN A 184 -3.41 5.64 30.44
CA ASN A 184 -4.75 5.30 29.98
C ASN A 184 -5.21 3.92 30.46
N PRO A 185 -6.45 3.77 30.97
CA PRO A 185 -6.99 2.50 31.45
C PRO A 185 -6.96 1.36 30.41
N SER A 186 -6.99 1.69 29.12
CA SER A 186 -6.96 0.71 28.03
C SER A 186 -5.58 0.07 27.82
N VAL A 187 -4.50 0.66 28.37
CA VAL A 187 -3.14 0.12 28.25
C VAL A 187 -2.99 -1.09 29.17
N ARG A 188 -2.76 -2.28 28.58
CA ARG A 188 -2.51 -3.51 29.34
C ARG A 188 -1.08 -3.56 29.87
N ARG A 189 -0.93 -4.00 31.13
CA ARG A 189 0.33 -3.90 31.91
C ARG A 189 0.57 -5.11 32.83
N THR A 190 -0.07 -6.24 32.59
CA THR A 190 -0.12 -7.36 33.56
C THR A 190 1.25 -7.98 33.88
N ASN A 191 2.21 -7.87 32.96
CA ASN A 191 3.58 -8.39 33.06
C ASN A 191 4.62 -7.29 33.27
N SER A 192 4.18 -6.06 33.51
CA SER A 192 5.10 -4.94 33.75
C SER A 192 5.71 -5.04 35.15
N THR A 193 6.97 -4.63 35.26
CA THR A 193 7.68 -4.65 36.54
C THR A 193 7.04 -3.60 37.45
N ARG A 194 6.50 -4.04 38.59
CA ARG A 194 5.93 -3.12 39.58
C ARG A 194 7.05 -2.56 40.45
N ILE A 195 7.13 -1.24 40.55
CA ILE A 195 8.09 -0.53 41.39
C ILE A 195 7.36 0.22 42.51
N THR A 196 8.04 0.44 43.64
CA THR A 196 7.43 1.06 44.83
C THR A 196 7.34 2.59 44.72
N LYS A 197 8.30 3.21 44.03
CA LYS A 197 8.38 4.64 43.76
C LYS A 197 8.66 4.81 42.27
N ASP A 198 7.89 5.64 41.57
CA ASP A 198 8.10 5.92 40.16
C ASP A 198 9.44 6.62 39.90
N GLU A 199 10.05 6.31 38.76
CA GLU A 199 11.20 7.04 38.24
C GLU A 199 10.76 8.43 37.79
N LEU A 200 11.43 9.46 38.32
CA LEU A 200 11.12 10.86 38.00
C LEU A 200 12.11 11.39 36.97
N HIS A 201 11.59 12.08 35.96
CA HIS A 201 12.38 12.84 35.00
C HIS A 201 11.99 14.31 35.14
N VAL A 202 12.97 15.15 35.42
CA VAL A 202 12.78 16.59 35.59
C VAL A 202 12.99 17.25 34.23
N ILE A 203 11.94 17.92 33.74
CA ILE A 203 11.94 18.61 32.46
C ILE A 203 11.97 20.11 32.70
N LEU A 204 13.12 20.71 32.42
CA LEU A 204 13.41 22.13 32.52
C LEU A 204 13.06 22.80 31.19
N GLU A 205 11.84 23.32 31.05
CA GLU A 205 11.39 24.04 29.86
C GLU A 205 11.80 25.53 29.94
N TYR A 206 12.15 26.08 28.78
CA TYR A 206 12.44 27.51 28.61
C TYR A 206 11.87 28.01 27.28
N LYS A 207 11.54 29.29 27.24
CA LYS A 207 10.89 29.95 26.11
C LYS A 207 11.88 30.77 25.29
N GLN A 208 11.54 30.97 24.03
CA GLN A 208 12.26 31.91 23.17
C GLN A 208 12.28 33.32 23.79
N GLY A 209 13.46 33.92 23.85
CA GLY A 209 13.68 35.24 24.43
C GLY A 209 13.78 35.25 25.95
N GLU A 210 13.67 34.10 26.61
CA GLU A 210 13.91 33.99 28.06
C GLU A 210 15.38 34.24 28.37
N THR A 211 15.64 34.91 29.49
CA THR A 211 16.97 35.32 29.93
C THR A 211 17.39 34.51 31.16
N LEU A 212 18.65 34.07 31.18
CA LEU A 212 19.30 33.49 32.35
C LEU A 212 20.67 34.14 32.48
N ASP A 213 20.88 34.97 33.51
CA ASP A 213 22.04 35.86 33.62
C ASP A 213 22.27 36.68 32.33
N ASP A 214 23.42 36.53 31.69
CA ASP A 214 23.80 37.21 30.43
C ASP A 214 23.34 36.44 29.16
N TRP A 215 22.69 35.28 29.32
CA TRP A 215 22.31 34.40 28.22
C TRP A 215 20.85 34.60 27.79
N ILE A 216 20.57 34.46 26.49
CA ILE A 216 19.22 34.55 25.92
C ILE A 216 18.92 33.29 25.12
N ALA A 217 17.78 32.67 25.36
CA ALA A 217 17.34 31.51 24.58
C ALA A 217 16.85 31.90 23.17
N PRO A 218 17.47 31.41 22.09
CA PRO A 218 17.06 31.75 20.72
C PRO A 218 15.76 31.07 20.28
N SER A 219 15.36 29.98 20.95
CA SER A 219 14.12 29.23 20.69
C SER A 219 13.61 28.56 21.96
N SER A 220 12.29 28.30 22.02
CA SER A 220 11.69 27.52 23.10
C SER A 220 12.12 26.06 22.99
N SER A 221 12.59 25.47 24.09
CA SER A 221 13.05 24.09 24.15
C SER A 221 13.02 23.57 25.60
N ARG A 222 13.59 22.39 25.82
CA ARG A 222 13.62 21.69 27.10
C ARG A 222 14.93 20.96 27.33
N PHE A 223 15.39 20.99 28.58
CA PHE A 223 16.48 20.18 29.09
C PHE A 223 15.92 19.14 30.06
N ILE A 224 16.27 17.86 29.87
CA ILE A 224 15.75 16.76 30.69
C ILE A 224 16.89 16.23 31.57
N THR A 225 16.62 16.01 32.85
CA THR A 225 17.52 15.25 33.71
C THR A 225 16.80 14.21 34.55
N SER A 226 17.46 13.08 34.78
CA SER A 226 16.90 11.92 35.47
C SER A 226 17.98 11.14 36.22
N HIS A 227 17.52 10.30 37.15
CA HIS A 227 18.33 9.28 37.84
C HIS A 227 17.63 7.92 37.74
N ASP A 228 17.36 7.48 36.51
CA ASP A 228 16.54 6.30 36.22
C ASP A 228 17.35 5.00 36.28
N HIS A 229 17.03 4.12 37.25
CA HIS A 229 17.66 2.81 37.40
C HIS A 229 16.84 1.68 36.78
N PHE A 230 15.51 1.77 36.85
CA PHE A 230 14.66 0.65 36.52
C PHE A 230 14.40 0.48 35.02
N SER A 231 14.29 1.58 34.25
CA SER A 231 13.99 1.51 32.81
C SER A 231 15.05 0.73 32.04
N GLY A 232 16.31 0.87 32.46
CA GLY A 232 17.45 0.16 31.88
C GLY A 232 17.73 -1.23 32.47
N SER A 233 16.89 -1.75 33.37
CA SER A 233 17.16 -2.99 34.10
C SER A 233 16.93 -4.26 33.25
N THR A 234 17.72 -5.30 33.51
CA THR A 234 17.60 -6.60 32.81
C THR A 234 16.22 -7.23 33.02
N VAL A 235 15.64 -7.08 34.22
CA VAL A 235 14.33 -7.63 34.57
C VAL A 235 13.24 -7.07 33.66
N VAL A 236 13.21 -5.75 33.44
CA VAL A 236 12.21 -5.12 32.55
C VAL A 236 12.38 -5.63 31.12
N MET A 237 13.62 -5.75 30.63
CA MET A 237 13.88 -6.23 29.28
C MET A 237 13.43 -7.69 29.07
N GLU A 238 13.77 -8.58 30.01
CA GLU A 238 13.33 -9.97 29.99
C GLU A 238 11.80 -10.07 30.01
N MET A 239 11.15 -9.25 30.84
CA MET A 239 9.70 -9.23 30.92
C MET A 239 9.03 -8.80 29.62
N PHE A 240 9.60 -7.87 28.88
CA PHE A 240 9.07 -7.46 27.58
C PHE A 240 9.24 -8.54 26.52
N PHE A 241 10.39 -9.20 26.43
CA PHE A 241 10.54 -10.31 25.48
C PHE A 241 9.65 -11.50 25.85
N LYS A 242 9.42 -11.74 27.14
CA LYS A 242 8.41 -12.69 27.63
C LYS A 242 7.00 -12.26 27.26
N ALA A 243 6.67 -10.97 27.37
CA ALA A 243 5.39 -10.43 26.96
C ALA A 243 5.16 -10.57 25.46
N ILE A 244 6.18 -10.38 24.60
CA ILE A 244 6.07 -10.64 23.16
C ILE A 244 5.65 -12.10 22.90
N ALA A 245 6.28 -13.06 23.58
CA ALA A 245 5.97 -14.48 23.40
C ALA A 245 4.54 -14.84 23.87
N GLN A 246 4.07 -14.25 24.96
CA GLN A 246 2.75 -14.50 25.52
C GLN A 246 1.65 -13.77 24.78
N PHE A 247 1.87 -12.49 24.48
CA PHE A 247 0.90 -11.63 23.83
C PHE A 247 0.78 -11.95 22.35
N LYS A 248 1.83 -12.38 21.65
CA LYS A 248 1.82 -12.60 20.18
C LYS A 248 1.35 -11.34 19.42
N PRO A 249 2.10 -10.23 19.51
CA PRO A 249 1.75 -8.98 18.82
C PRO A 249 1.89 -9.09 17.30
N ASP A 250 1.17 -8.21 16.60
CA ASP A 250 1.38 -7.91 15.18
C ASP A 250 2.24 -6.66 14.94
N LEU A 251 2.58 -5.92 16.02
CA LEU A 251 3.56 -4.83 16.02
C LEU A 251 4.38 -4.83 17.31
N ILE A 252 5.70 -4.69 17.19
CA ILE A 252 6.59 -4.53 18.33
C ILE A 252 7.26 -3.17 18.24
N ILE A 253 7.15 -2.38 19.31
CA ILE A 253 7.79 -1.08 19.45
C ILE A 253 8.82 -1.20 20.57
N ILE A 254 10.08 -0.91 20.24
CA ILE A 254 11.18 -0.87 21.19
C ILE A 254 11.68 0.57 21.30
N SER A 255 11.88 1.05 22.52
CA SER A 255 12.52 2.32 22.86
C SER A 255 13.12 2.22 24.27
N GLY A 256 13.77 3.29 24.73
CA GLY A 256 14.45 3.33 26.02
C GLY A 256 15.85 2.72 26.02
N ILE A 257 16.38 2.28 24.88
CA ILE A 257 17.77 1.78 24.80
C ILE A 257 18.78 2.88 25.17
N HIS A 258 18.47 4.14 24.88
CA HIS A 258 19.30 5.29 25.27
C HIS A 258 19.51 5.39 26.79
N THR A 259 18.54 4.95 27.61
CA THR A 259 18.68 4.94 29.08
C THR A 259 19.80 4.02 29.58
N LEU A 260 20.32 3.13 28.74
CA LEU A 260 21.46 2.28 29.09
C LEU A 260 22.79 3.02 29.06
N GLU A 261 22.85 4.20 28.44
CA GLU A 261 24.05 5.01 28.31
C GLU A 261 24.81 5.18 29.63
N PHE A 262 24.08 5.24 30.73
CA PHE A 262 24.58 5.53 32.08
C PHE A 262 25.14 4.30 32.80
N GLN A 263 24.98 3.12 32.22
CA GLN A 263 25.55 1.89 32.75
C GLN A 263 27.01 1.79 32.32
N ASN A 264 27.83 1.06 33.08
CA ASN A 264 29.21 0.83 32.68
C ASN A 264 29.28 0.10 31.31
N LYS A 265 30.39 0.29 30.59
CA LYS A 265 30.57 -0.21 29.21
C LYS A 265 30.30 -1.72 29.06
N GLU A 266 30.70 -2.52 30.04
CA GLU A 266 30.54 -3.97 30.01
C GLU A 266 29.06 -4.37 30.11
N MET A 267 28.33 -3.78 31.06
CA MET A 267 26.89 -3.99 31.25
C MET A 267 26.09 -3.50 30.04
N ARG A 268 26.44 -2.34 29.46
CA ARG A 268 25.81 -1.83 28.23
C ARG A 268 25.92 -2.85 27.11
N LEU A 269 27.13 -3.35 26.89
CA LEU A 269 27.41 -4.29 25.82
C LEU A 269 26.70 -5.64 26.03
N GLU A 270 26.63 -6.13 27.28
CA GLU A 270 25.89 -7.34 27.62
C GLU A 270 24.39 -7.18 27.35
N LYS A 271 23.78 -6.08 27.78
CA LYS A 271 22.38 -5.77 27.53
C LYS A 271 22.08 -5.63 26.04
N LEU A 272 22.92 -4.94 25.27
CA LEU A 272 22.77 -4.86 23.81
C LEU A 272 22.88 -6.23 23.13
N ARG A 273 23.79 -7.11 23.59
CA ARG A 273 23.87 -8.49 23.09
C ARG A 273 22.61 -9.29 23.42
N MET A 274 22.05 -9.13 24.62
CA MET A 274 20.81 -9.77 25.02
C MET A 274 19.64 -9.29 24.15
N ILE A 275 19.48 -7.98 23.95
CA ILE A 275 18.44 -7.40 23.10
C ILE A 275 18.58 -7.97 21.69
N ARG A 276 19.78 -7.89 21.09
CA ARG A 276 20.06 -8.44 19.75
C ARG A 276 19.68 -9.91 19.63
N ARG A 277 20.07 -10.73 20.61
CA ARG A 277 19.76 -12.18 20.61
C ARG A 277 18.26 -12.43 20.58
N ASN A 278 17.49 -11.69 21.37
CA ASN A 278 16.04 -11.81 21.40
C ASN A 278 15.37 -11.27 20.12
N LEU A 279 15.85 -10.13 19.58
CA LEU A 279 15.35 -9.59 18.31
C LEU A 279 15.49 -10.60 17.16
N LEU A 280 16.59 -11.36 17.13
CA LEU A 280 16.82 -12.41 16.13
C LEU A 280 15.85 -13.61 16.24
N GLN A 281 15.25 -13.82 17.41
CA GLN A 281 14.26 -14.89 17.63
C GLN A 281 12.85 -14.48 17.21
N ILE A 282 12.59 -13.18 17.06
CA ILE A 282 11.28 -12.67 16.66
C ILE A 282 11.03 -13.01 15.19
N SER A 283 9.82 -13.51 14.91
CA SER A 283 9.35 -13.81 13.56
C SER A 283 9.60 -12.65 12.59
N SER A 284 10.05 -12.95 11.38
CA SER A 284 10.20 -11.93 10.33
C SER A 284 8.88 -11.31 9.88
N LYS A 285 7.73 -11.93 10.21
CA LYS A 285 6.38 -11.42 9.89
C LYS A 285 5.91 -10.31 10.82
N THR A 286 6.45 -10.23 12.04
CA THR A 286 6.09 -9.17 12.99
C THR A 286 7.13 -8.05 12.87
N PRO A 287 6.74 -6.86 12.39
CA PRO A 287 7.66 -5.73 12.28
C PRO A 287 8.07 -5.23 13.66
N ILE A 288 9.34 -4.85 13.75
CA ILE A 288 9.92 -4.23 14.94
C ILE A 288 10.25 -2.79 14.58
N HIS A 289 9.65 -1.84 15.28
CA HIS A 289 9.98 -0.43 15.18
C HIS A 289 10.84 0.00 16.37
N PHE A 290 11.98 0.61 16.09
CA PHE A 290 12.85 1.21 17.11
C PHE A 290 12.70 2.73 17.07
N GLU A 291 12.24 3.30 18.18
CA GLU A 291 12.30 4.75 18.40
C GLU A 291 13.61 5.05 19.12
N LEU A 292 14.53 5.72 18.42
CA LEU A 292 15.78 6.18 19.02
C LEU A 292 15.49 7.39 19.90
N GLY A 293 16.17 7.49 21.04
CA GLY A 293 16.11 8.67 21.90
C GLY A 293 17.48 9.34 21.98
N SER A 294 17.56 10.39 22.80
CA SER A 294 18.78 11.18 22.97
C SER A 294 19.91 10.35 23.56
N VAL A 295 21.04 10.28 22.86
CA VAL A 295 22.27 9.59 23.28
C VAL A 295 23.42 10.58 23.11
N ALA A 296 24.28 10.72 24.10
CA ALA A 296 25.44 11.62 24.09
C ALA A 296 26.77 10.89 23.84
N ASP A 297 26.92 9.64 24.29
CA ASP A 297 28.12 8.82 24.17
C ASP A 297 28.23 8.25 22.75
N GLY A 298 29.23 8.73 22.01
CA GLY A 298 29.50 8.29 20.63
C GLY A 298 29.87 6.81 20.53
N THR A 299 30.55 6.23 21.53
CA THR A 299 30.86 4.79 21.56
C THR A 299 29.59 3.98 21.71
N PHE A 300 28.68 4.43 22.56
CA PHE A 300 27.40 3.75 22.77
C PHE A 300 26.48 3.87 21.57
N MET A 301 26.40 5.05 20.94
CA MET A 301 25.69 5.25 19.68
C MET A 301 26.24 4.34 18.57
N PHE A 302 27.57 4.21 18.47
CA PHE A 302 28.22 3.28 17.53
C PHE A 302 27.78 1.83 17.75
N ASP A 303 27.70 1.39 19.00
CA ASP A 303 27.23 0.05 19.36
C ASP A 303 25.74 -0.15 19.03
N ILE A 304 24.87 0.84 19.29
CA ILE A 304 23.45 0.78 18.89
C ILE A 304 23.32 0.62 17.37
N LEU A 305 24.07 1.43 16.61
CA LEU A 305 24.06 1.42 15.16
C LEU A 305 24.48 0.09 14.55
N HIS A 306 25.44 -0.62 15.15
CA HIS A 306 25.94 -1.88 14.63
C HIS A 306 25.22 -3.11 15.19
N ARG A 307 24.58 -3.01 16.36
CA ARG A 307 24.03 -4.18 17.08
C ARG A 307 22.51 -4.21 17.14
N ILE A 308 21.84 -3.06 17.01
CA ILE A 308 20.38 -2.96 17.16
C ILE A 308 19.72 -2.55 15.84
N ILE A 309 20.12 -1.41 15.27
CA ILE A 309 19.52 -0.83 14.06
C ILE A 309 19.39 -1.83 12.89
N PRO A 310 20.37 -2.71 12.60
CA PRO A 310 20.25 -3.69 11.51
C PRO A 310 19.18 -4.77 11.73
N HIS A 311 18.73 -4.94 12.97
CA HIS A 311 17.84 -6.03 13.40
C HIS A 311 16.42 -5.57 13.73
N VAL A 312 16.06 -4.33 13.37
CA VAL A 312 14.69 -3.81 13.43
C VAL A 312 14.19 -3.51 12.02
N ASP A 313 12.87 -3.50 11.80
CA ASP A 313 12.27 -3.29 10.47
C ASP A 313 12.03 -1.80 10.15
N SER A 314 11.82 -1.00 11.19
CA SER A 314 11.62 0.44 11.11
C SER A 314 12.43 1.17 12.18
N LEU A 315 12.89 2.38 11.84
CA LEU A 315 13.58 3.30 12.74
C LEU A 315 12.86 4.65 12.76
N GLY A 316 12.62 5.23 13.93
CA GLY A 316 12.22 6.63 14.13
C GLY A 316 13.39 7.44 14.68
N ILE A 317 13.70 8.57 14.05
CA ILE A 317 14.84 9.44 14.39
C ILE A 317 14.57 10.92 14.09
N ASN A 318 15.18 11.81 14.88
CA ASN A 318 15.22 13.26 14.62
C ASN A 318 16.50 13.74 13.91
N GLU A 319 16.60 15.06 13.68
CA GLU A 319 17.77 15.72 13.11
C GLU A 319 19.04 15.54 13.93
N GLN A 320 18.97 15.61 15.26
CA GLN A 320 20.12 15.49 16.14
C GLN A 320 20.70 14.06 16.07
N GLU A 321 19.83 13.06 16.19
CA GLU A 321 20.18 11.65 16.14
C GLU A 321 20.72 11.24 14.76
N LEU A 322 20.12 11.71 13.67
CA LEU A 322 20.60 11.40 12.32
C LEU A 322 21.99 12.00 12.07
N ALA A 323 22.20 13.26 12.44
CA ALA A 323 23.50 13.91 12.31
C ALA A 323 24.55 13.23 13.19
N PHE A 324 24.19 12.85 14.41
CA PHE A 324 25.10 12.16 15.33
C PHE A 324 25.48 10.76 14.83
N LEU A 325 24.52 10.00 14.30
CA LEU A 325 24.76 8.71 13.65
C LEU A 325 25.76 8.85 12.49
N SER A 326 25.60 9.89 11.68
CA SER A 326 26.51 10.17 10.57
C SER A 326 27.92 10.52 11.08
N HIS A 327 28.01 11.41 12.07
CA HIS A 327 29.27 11.82 12.69
C HIS A 327 30.06 10.63 13.28
N VAL A 328 29.38 9.79 14.05
CA VAL A 328 29.99 8.66 14.78
C VAL A 328 30.44 7.54 13.83
N ALA A 329 29.75 7.31 12.72
CA ALA A 329 30.03 6.19 11.81
C ALA A 329 30.66 6.59 10.48
N GLY A 330 31.13 7.84 10.35
CA GLY A 330 31.81 8.30 9.14
C GLY A 330 30.89 8.45 7.93
N GLY A 331 29.63 8.85 8.15
CA GLY A 331 28.61 9.03 7.12
C GLY A 331 28.71 10.37 6.36
N PRO A 332 27.74 10.70 5.50
CA PRO A 332 27.66 11.98 4.80
C PRO A 332 27.33 13.15 5.73
N HIS A 333 27.87 14.35 5.48
CA HIS A 333 27.56 15.59 6.22
C HIS A 333 27.84 15.50 7.73
N MET A 334 28.96 14.88 8.13
CA MET A 334 29.37 14.75 9.54
C MET A 334 29.53 16.09 10.25
N GLU A 335 29.79 17.16 9.49
CA GLU A 335 29.94 18.53 9.98
C GLU A 335 28.64 19.15 10.49
N GLU A 336 27.49 18.54 10.18
CA GLU A 336 26.18 18.99 10.70
C GLU A 336 26.00 18.69 12.19
N TYR A 337 26.85 17.85 12.80
CA TYR A 337 26.82 17.59 14.23
C TYR A 337 27.82 18.48 14.99
N PRO A 338 27.41 19.17 16.07
CA PRO A 338 26.05 19.20 16.64
C PRO A 338 25.10 20.09 15.82
N VAL A 339 23.85 19.66 15.71
CA VAL A 339 22.83 20.32 14.89
C VAL A 339 22.39 21.64 15.51
N GLN A 340 22.32 22.69 14.70
CA GLN A 340 21.69 23.96 15.06
C GLN A 340 20.20 23.95 14.71
N ALA A 341 19.38 24.64 15.50
CA ALA A 341 17.93 24.66 15.27
C ALA A 341 17.59 25.25 13.88
N GLY A 342 16.86 24.49 13.07
CA GLY A 342 16.33 24.95 11.78
C GLY A 342 17.31 24.96 10.59
N THR A 343 18.52 24.40 10.72
CA THR A 343 19.57 24.52 9.69
C THR A 343 19.71 23.33 8.75
N VAL A 344 19.20 22.14 9.09
CA VAL A 344 19.51 20.94 8.30
C VAL A 344 18.71 20.92 7.00
N HIS A 345 19.41 21.17 5.89
CA HIS A 345 18.82 21.14 4.56
C HIS A 345 18.34 19.73 4.19
N ALA A 346 17.14 19.65 3.61
CA ALA A 346 16.50 18.38 3.25
C ALA A 346 17.37 17.47 2.36
N HIS A 347 18.14 18.02 1.42
CA HIS A 347 19.02 17.21 0.58
C HIS A 347 20.14 16.50 1.36
N LYS A 348 20.67 17.14 2.43
CA LYS A 348 21.66 16.51 3.30
C LYS A 348 21.03 15.36 4.08
N VAL A 349 19.82 15.56 4.61
CA VAL A 349 19.02 14.51 5.26
C VAL A 349 18.78 13.34 4.33
N VAL A 350 18.37 13.58 3.08
CA VAL A 350 18.13 12.53 2.09
C VAL A 350 19.40 11.72 1.81
N GLU A 351 20.57 12.36 1.74
CA GLU A 351 21.85 11.67 1.56
C GLU A 351 22.23 10.83 2.79
N MET A 352 22.04 11.35 4.01
CA MET A 352 22.27 10.60 5.25
C MET A 352 21.30 9.41 5.38
N LEU A 353 20.02 9.58 5.05
CA LEU A 353 19.02 8.50 5.10
C LEU A 353 19.29 7.40 4.05
N ASP A 354 19.68 7.77 2.82
CA ASP A 354 20.09 6.83 1.78
C ASP A 354 21.34 6.04 2.23
N TRP A 355 22.33 6.72 2.83
CA TRP A 355 23.52 6.06 3.38
C TRP A 355 23.16 5.08 4.51
N LEU A 356 22.31 5.49 5.46
CA LEU A 356 21.92 4.67 6.60
C LEU A 356 21.21 3.39 6.13
N LEU A 357 20.28 3.50 5.18
CA LEU A 357 19.59 2.35 4.60
C LEU A 357 20.51 1.46 3.75
N ARG A 358 21.46 2.01 2.99
CA ARG A 358 22.39 1.18 2.21
C ARG A 358 23.38 0.43 3.09
N THR A 359 23.82 1.08 4.17
CA THR A 359 24.89 0.56 5.03
C THR A 359 24.34 -0.43 6.06
N PHE A 360 23.17 -0.14 6.64
CA PHE A 360 22.58 -0.91 7.74
C PHE A 360 21.19 -1.47 7.43
N GLY A 361 20.63 -1.14 6.27
CA GLY A 361 19.37 -1.72 5.78
C GLY A 361 19.56 -3.05 5.08
N ARG A 362 18.43 -3.70 4.81
CA ARG A 362 18.38 -5.02 4.19
C ARG A 362 18.70 -4.96 2.70
N ASP A 363 19.72 -5.72 2.28
CA ASP A 363 20.04 -5.91 0.87
C ASP A 363 19.45 -7.23 0.35
N ARG A 364 18.38 -7.15 -0.46
CA ARG A 364 17.76 -8.34 -1.09
C ARG A 364 18.41 -8.75 -2.41
N VAL A 365 19.19 -7.86 -3.02
CA VAL A 365 19.71 -8.04 -4.38
C VAL A 365 20.93 -8.95 -4.35
N ASN A 366 21.74 -8.89 -3.28
CA ASN A 366 22.96 -9.68 -3.15
C ASN A 366 22.88 -10.68 -1.96
N PRO A 367 22.61 -11.97 -2.20
CA PRO A 367 22.62 -13.01 -1.18
C PRO A 367 23.95 -13.20 -0.43
N GLY A 368 25.07 -12.78 -1.02
CA GLY A 368 26.39 -12.82 -0.39
C GLY A 368 26.71 -11.59 0.47
N SER A 369 25.83 -10.59 0.49
CA SER A 369 26.00 -9.38 1.31
C SER A 369 25.82 -9.70 2.79
N LYS A 370 26.68 -9.12 3.65
CA LYS A 370 26.50 -9.16 5.12
C LYS A 370 25.14 -8.58 5.55
N ASN A 371 24.56 -7.72 4.72
CA ASN A 371 23.28 -7.05 4.97
C ASN A 371 22.06 -7.87 4.52
N TYR A 372 22.23 -9.05 3.91
CA TYR A 372 21.11 -9.86 3.42
C TYR A 372 20.15 -10.30 4.54
N ALA A 373 20.71 -10.57 5.73
CA ALA A 373 19.98 -10.99 6.92
C ALA A 373 19.44 -9.80 7.76
N TYR A 374 19.76 -8.55 7.39
CA TYR A 374 19.25 -7.38 8.09
C TYR A 374 17.75 -7.20 7.85
N ARG A 375 17.10 -6.42 8.72
CA ARG A 375 15.65 -6.19 8.72
C ARG A 375 15.28 -4.77 8.31
N LEU A 376 16.16 -3.80 8.54
CA LEU A 376 15.83 -2.39 8.41
C LEU A 376 15.48 -2.03 6.97
N GLN A 377 14.29 -1.47 6.80
CA GLN A 377 13.77 -1.08 5.50
C GLN A 377 13.04 0.25 5.54
N ARG A 378 12.46 0.66 6.68
CA ARG A 378 11.75 1.93 6.84
C ARG A 378 12.49 2.84 7.81
N ILE A 379 12.63 4.12 7.48
CA ILE A 379 13.06 5.15 8.42
C ILE A 379 12.06 6.30 8.37
N HIS A 380 11.56 6.71 9.53
CA HIS A 380 10.74 7.90 9.69
C HIS A 380 11.62 8.97 10.34
N PHE A 381 12.06 9.90 9.51
CA PHE A 381 12.78 11.09 9.92
C PHE A 381 11.81 12.22 10.22
N GLN A 382 12.01 12.86 11.36
CA GLN A 382 11.17 13.95 11.83
C GLN A 382 12.04 15.12 12.27
N CYS A 383 11.69 16.33 11.83
CA CYS A 383 12.28 17.55 12.33
C CYS A 383 11.20 18.61 12.48
N LEU A 384 11.56 19.75 13.07
CA LEU A 384 10.61 20.81 13.39
C LEU A 384 9.81 21.30 12.16
N THR A 385 10.44 21.41 11.00
CA THR A 385 9.85 22.10 9.82
C THR A 385 9.38 21.17 8.71
N TYR A 386 9.83 19.91 8.70
CA TYR A 386 9.42 18.90 7.72
C TYR A 386 9.63 17.47 8.24
N GLN A 387 9.03 16.49 7.56
CA GLN A 387 9.24 15.08 7.84
C GLN A 387 9.57 14.34 6.54
N ILE A 388 10.37 13.28 6.66
CA ILE A 388 10.71 12.38 5.55
C ILE A 388 10.46 10.95 6.00
N MET A 389 9.69 10.20 5.22
CA MET A 389 9.67 8.75 5.31
C MET A 389 10.43 8.17 4.13
N VAL A 390 11.34 7.25 4.42
CA VAL A 390 12.09 6.51 3.42
C VAL A 390 11.84 5.01 3.60
N SER A 391 11.65 4.30 2.48
CA SER A 391 11.45 2.86 2.48
C SER A 391 12.22 2.16 1.36
N ALA A 392 12.98 1.13 1.73
CA ALA A 392 13.67 0.23 0.80
C ALA A 392 12.90 -1.09 0.66
N GLY A 393 12.48 -1.41 -0.56
CA GLY A 393 11.69 -2.62 -0.86
C GLY A 393 10.18 -2.45 -0.64
N ASN A 394 9.48 -3.58 -0.61
CA ASN A 394 8.02 -3.63 -0.79
C ASN A 394 7.26 -4.07 0.48
N ASP A 395 7.95 -4.15 1.61
CA ASP A 395 7.34 -4.67 2.85
C ASP A 395 6.49 -3.59 3.55
N TRP A 396 6.67 -2.31 3.23
CA TRP A 396 5.92 -1.18 3.79
C TRP A 396 5.07 -0.47 2.72
N SER A 397 3.85 -0.09 3.07
CA SER A 397 2.94 0.70 2.23
C SER A 397 2.16 1.75 3.05
N ASN A 398 1.32 2.55 2.38
CA ASN A 398 0.54 3.65 2.97
C ASN A 398 1.36 4.76 3.68
N LEU A 399 2.64 4.91 3.28
CA LEU A 399 3.59 5.82 3.93
C LEU A 399 3.21 7.30 3.78
N ALA A 400 2.63 7.72 2.64
CA ALA A 400 2.20 9.11 2.43
C ALA A 400 1.07 9.52 3.38
N SER A 401 0.11 8.62 3.61
CA SER A 401 -0.95 8.82 4.60
C SER A 401 -0.37 8.92 6.01
N GLY A 402 0.56 8.01 6.35
CA GLY A 402 1.27 8.07 7.64
C GLY A 402 1.99 9.38 7.87
N LEU A 403 2.75 9.85 6.88
CA LEU A 403 3.50 11.10 6.95
C LEU A 403 2.58 12.34 7.03
N ALA A 404 1.46 12.33 6.31
CA ALA A 404 0.45 13.39 6.38
C ALA A 404 -0.24 13.42 7.76
N ALA A 405 -0.61 12.25 8.29
CA ALA A 405 -1.26 12.11 9.59
C ALA A 405 -0.34 12.57 10.73
N SER A 406 0.94 12.21 10.69
CA SER A 406 1.94 12.61 11.67
C SER A 406 2.25 14.11 11.59
N SER A 407 2.36 14.68 10.39
CA SER A 407 2.64 16.12 10.19
C SER A 407 1.45 17.00 10.62
N ARG A 408 0.22 16.54 10.39
CA ARG A 408 -0.99 17.19 10.90
C ARG A 408 -1.04 17.16 12.44
N LEU A 409 -0.55 16.08 13.05
CA LEU A 409 -0.54 15.95 14.51
C LEU A 409 0.51 16.86 15.17
N ALA A 410 1.70 16.98 14.59
CA ALA A 410 2.84 17.69 15.16
C ALA A 410 2.47 19.07 15.70
N GLY A 411 1.99 19.97 14.84
CA GLY A 411 1.59 21.33 15.23
C GLY A 411 0.43 21.37 16.22
N ARG A 412 -0.54 20.47 16.06
CA ARG A 412 -1.71 20.39 16.94
C ARG A 412 -1.32 19.97 18.35
N MET A 413 -0.45 18.99 18.48
CA MET A 413 0.02 18.54 19.78
C MET A 413 0.87 19.62 20.45
N ALA A 414 1.75 20.27 19.68
CA ALA A 414 2.58 21.36 20.19
C ALA A 414 1.77 22.55 20.69
N CYS A 415 0.68 22.91 20.00
CA CYS A 415 -0.25 23.97 20.42
C CYS A 415 -1.33 23.51 21.41
N ASN A 416 -1.30 22.25 21.89
CA ASN A 416 -2.35 21.66 22.75
C ASN A 416 -3.77 21.66 22.13
N LEU A 417 -3.86 21.57 20.80
CA LEU A 417 -5.10 21.52 19.98
C LEU A 417 -5.48 20.09 19.57
N ALA A 418 -4.83 19.06 20.14
CA ALA A 418 -5.00 17.67 19.73
C ALA A 418 -6.47 17.18 19.88
N ASN A 419 -7.21 17.72 20.86
CA ASN A 419 -8.59 17.33 21.17
C ASN A 419 -9.67 18.24 20.52
N GLN A 420 -9.28 19.29 19.79
CA GLN A 420 -10.24 20.18 19.14
C GLN A 420 -10.73 19.62 17.80
N ALA A 421 -12.03 19.73 17.51
CA ALA A 421 -12.62 19.22 16.26
C ALA A 421 -12.29 20.07 15.02
N ARG A 422 -12.04 21.37 15.20
CA ARG A 422 -11.66 22.30 14.14
C ARG A 422 -10.19 22.68 14.30
N MET A 423 -9.48 22.78 13.18
CA MET A 423 -8.10 23.22 13.18
C MET A 423 -8.07 24.75 13.28
N GLU A 424 -7.68 25.27 14.43
CA GLU A 424 -7.24 26.66 14.58
C GLU A 424 -5.90 26.81 13.88
N THR A 425 -5.92 27.45 12.70
CA THR A 425 -4.73 27.65 11.88
C THR A 425 -3.95 28.89 12.27
N ASP A 426 -4.53 29.79 13.07
CA ASP A 426 -3.93 31.09 13.41
C ASP A 426 -2.68 30.93 14.29
N LEU A 427 -2.64 29.86 15.09
CA LEU A 427 -1.51 29.49 15.95
C LEU A 427 -0.43 28.68 15.22
N LEU A 428 -0.67 28.30 13.96
CA LEU A 428 0.21 27.48 13.16
C LEU A 428 0.86 28.30 12.04
N GLU A 429 2.03 27.87 11.59
CA GLU A 429 2.71 28.48 10.45
C GLU A 429 3.59 27.48 9.70
N VAL A 430 3.88 27.82 8.45
CA VAL A 430 4.80 27.07 7.60
C VAL A 430 6.19 27.69 7.69
N ARG A 431 7.19 26.93 8.14
CA ARG A 431 8.59 27.38 8.26
C ARG A 431 9.52 26.69 7.26
N ILE A 432 9.15 26.69 5.98
CA ILE A 432 9.98 26.15 4.90
C ILE A 432 10.17 27.16 3.78
N ALA A 433 11.31 27.07 3.09
CA ALA A 433 11.56 27.90 1.91
C ALA A 433 10.56 27.55 0.79
N PRO A 434 10.12 28.52 -0.03
CA PRO A 434 9.18 28.28 -1.13
C PRO A 434 9.71 27.30 -2.19
N SER A 435 11.03 27.25 -2.37
CA SER A 435 11.68 26.30 -3.26
C SER A 435 13.07 25.92 -2.76
N PHE A 436 13.41 24.64 -2.80
CA PHE A 436 14.73 24.12 -2.41
C PHE A 436 14.96 22.71 -2.97
N ILE A 437 16.21 22.23 -2.91
CA ILE A 437 16.60 20.90 -3.38
C ILE A 437 16.23 19.85 -2.33
N LEU A 438 15.50 18.81 -2.73
CA LEU A 438 15.24 17.61 -1.94
C LEU A 438 16.29 16.53 -2.16
N ASP A 439 16.73 16.34 -3.40
CA ASP A 439 17.70 15.30 -3.74
C ASP A 439 18.71 15.85 -4.75
N LYS A 440 19.94 16.07 -4.28
CA LYS A 440 21.01 16.63 -5.11
C LYS A 440 21.46 15.66 -6.20
N LYS A 441 21.43 14.35 -5.95
CA LYS A 441 21.82 13.32 -6.92
C LYS A 441 20.87 13.28 -8.12
N LEU A 442 19.58 13.48 -7.88
CA LEU A 442 18.55 13.48 -8.92
C LEU A 442 18.19 14.88 -9.44
N GLY A 443 18.67 15.94 -8.80
CA GLY A 443 18.22 17.32 -9.06
C GLY A 443 16.74 17.52 -8.71
N LYS A 444 16.19 16.76 -7.75
CA LYS A 444 14.77 16.90 -7.37
C LYS A 444 14.59 18.19 -6.58
N MET A 445 13.83 19.11 -7.15
CA MET A 445 13.37 20.34 -6.49
C MET A 445 12.03 20.09 -5.79
N TYR A 446 11.87 20.71 -4.62
CA TYR A 446 10.57 20.93 -4.00
C TYR A 446 10.12 22.35 -4.29
N ASN A 447 8.91 22.50 -4.81
CA ASN A 447 8.24 23.79 -4.93
C ASN A 447 7.00 23.74 -4.04
N PHE A 448 6.94 24.63 -3.07
CA PHE A 448 5.91 24.60 -2.05
C PHE A 448 4.55 25.02 -2.64
N HIS A 449 3.57 24.13 -2.52
CA HIS A 449 2.18 24.39 -2.88
C HIS A 449 1.26 23.96 -1.74
N ALA A 450 0.56 24.91 -1.14
CA ALA A 450 -0.28 24.66 0.03
C ALA A 450 -1.36 23.59 -0.21
N HIS A 451 -1.92 23.51 -1.42
CA HIS A 451 -2.94 22.51 -1.79
C HIS A 451 -2.37 21.13 -2.13
N ASN A 452 -1.04 21.02 -2.28
CA ASN A 452 -0.35 19.76 -2.54
C ASN A 452 1.01 19.74 -1.81
N PRO A 453 1.01 19.63 -0.46
CA PRO A 453 2.23 19.78 0.33
C PRO A 453 3.13 18.54 0.32
N ILE A 454 2.65 17.39 -0.16
CA ILE A 454 3.40 16.12 -0.14
C ILE A 454 4.18 15.97 -1.46
N ALA A 455 5.45 15.63 -1.35
CA ALA A 455 6.29 15.23 -2.48
C ALA A 455 6.77 13.79 -2.29
N SER A 456 6.84 13.02 -3.37
CA SER A 456 7.38 11.66 -3.35
C SER A 456 8.25 11.42 -4.58
N TRP A 457 9.34 10.67 -4.43
CA TRP A 457 10.21 10.29 -5.53
C TRP A 457 10.94 8.98 -5.24
N MET A 458 11.47 8.36 -6.29
CA MET A 458 12.30 7.16 -6.19
C MET A 458 13.77 7.54 -6.40
N ARG A 459 14.66 7.03 -5.54
CA ARG A 459 16.11 7.04 -5.73
C ARG A 459 16.58 5.60 -5.79
N ASP A 460 16.95 5.15 -6.98
CA ASP A 460 17.22 3.74 -7.29
C ASP A 460 16.02 2.85 -6.92
N GLN A 461 16.12 1.99 -5.90
CA GLN A 461 15.02 1.13 -5.39
C GLN A 461 14.42 1.62 -4.07
N THR A 462 14.75 2.85 -3.67
CA THR A 462 14.33 3.43 -2.39
C THR A 462 13.29 4.52 -2.64
N LEU A 463 12.13 4.42 -1.98
CA LEU A 463 11.07 5.41 -2.01
C LEU A 463 11.32 6.46 -0.93
N PHE A 464 11.27 7.73 -1.32
CA PHE A 464 11.29 8.88 -0.42
C PHE A 464 9.97 9.63 -0.50
N ILE A 465 9.45 10.04 0.66
CA ILE A 465 8.26 10.87 0.79
C ILE A 465 8.59 12.01 1.74
N PHE A 466 8.28 13.23 1.32
CA PHE A 466 8.52 14.46 2.03
C PHE A 466 7.19 15.20 2.26
N THR A 467 7.04 15.81 3.42
CA THR A 467 6.00 16.82 3.64
C THR A 467 6.47 17.84 4.68
N PRO A 468 6.13 19.13 4.52
CA PRO A 468 6.38 20.14 5.54
C PRO A 468 5.55 19.89 6.80
N VAL A 469 5.91 20.56 7.90
CA VAL A 469 5.14 20.55 9.14
C VAL A 469 4.51 21.93 9.34
N LEU A 470 3.29 21.94 9.89
CA LEU A 470 2.70 23.17 10.43
C LEU A 470 3.22 23.35 11.85
N VAL A 471 4.12 24.30 12.02
CA VAL A 471 4.82 24.57 13.27
C VAL A 471 3.92 25.41 14.18
N CYS A 472 3.88 25.08 15.47
CA CYS A 472 3.19 25.91 16.45
C CYS A 472 3.99 27.20 16.69
N LYS A 473 3.36 28.36 16.54
CA LYS A 473 3.97 29.67 16.82
C LYS A 473 4.36 29.81 18.29
N PHE A 474 3.51 29.29 19.18
CA PHE A 474 3.65 29.37 20.63
C PHE A 474 3.45 27.98 21.25
N PRO A 475 4.48 27.12 21.24
CA PRO A 475 4.35 25.75 21.74
C PRO A 475 4.03 25.77 23.24
N MET A 476 3.00 25.02 23.62
CA MET A 476 2.56 24.80 25.01
C MET A 476 2.99 23.44 25.55
N LYS A 477 3.30 22.49 24.65
CA LYS A 477 3.78 21.16 24.99
C LYS A 477 4.84 20.74 23.98
N THR A 478 6.06 20.47 24.44
CA THR A 478 7.16 20.02 23.56
C THR A 478 7.53 18.56 23.80
N VAL A 479 7.25 18.05 25.00
CA VAL A 479 7.58 16.69 25.42
C VAL A 479 6.64 15.66 24.78
N GLY A 480 7.24 14.59 24.25
CA GLY A 480 6.53 13.45 23.67
C GLY A 480 5.85 13.72 22.32
N VAL A 481 6.09 14.89 21.72
CA VAL A 481 5.56 15.22 20.39
C VAL A 481 6.14 14.27 19.35
N ASP A 482 7.44 14.05 19.39
CA ASP A 482 8.20 13.15 18.52
C ASP A 482 7.67 11.71 18.60
N ASP A 483 7.51 11.18 19.82
CA ASP A 483 6.95 9.85 20.06
C ASP A 483 5.55 9.70 19.47
N ALA A 484 4.71 10.74 19.60
CA ALA A 484 3.36 10.73 19.07
C ALA A 484 3.33 10.85 17.53
N ILE A 485 4.25 11.61 16.95
CA ILE A 485 4.48 11.73 15.50
C ILE A 485 4.90 10.38 14.94
N SER A 486 5.93 9.76 15.52
CA SER A 486 6.46 8.45 15.10
C SER A 486 5.39 7.37 15.21
N THR A 487 4.69 7.30 16.35
CA THR A 487 3.56 6.38 16.58
C THR A 487 2.46 6.58 15.54
N THR A 488 2.03 7.82 15.29
CA THR A 488 0.96 8.09 14.33
C THR A 488 1.39 7.71 12.92
N GLY A 489 2.61 8.08 12.52
CA GLY A 489 3.17 7.69 11.22
C GLY A 489 3.25 6.17 11.05
N LEU A 490 3.63 5.45 12.10
CA LEU A 490 3.73 3.99 12.13
C LEU A 490 2.36 3.31 12.03
N LEU A 491 1.36 3.74 12.82
CA LEU A 491 0.03 3.11 12.87
C LEU A 491 -0.82 3.37 11.62
N TYR A 492 -0.53 4.45 10.88
CA TYR A 492 -1.09 4.69 9.55
C TYR A 492 -0.28 4.01 8.44
N SER A 493 0.98 3.63 8.69
CA SER A 493 1.74 2.78 7.77
C SER A 493 1.21 1.35 7.81
N GLN A 494 1.47 0.59 6.75
CA GLN A 494 1.10 -0.81 6.66
C GLN A 494 2.35 -1.66 6.42
N PHE A 495 2.44 -2.81 7.08
CA PHE A 495 3.55 -3.76 6.92
C PHE A 495 3.04 -5.12 6.46
N TYR A 496 3.70 -5.70 5.44
CA TYR A 496 3.42 -7.04 4.97
C TYR A 496 4.67 -7.69 4.35
N ARG A 497 5.11 -8.84 4.90
CA ARG A 497 6.29 -9.57 4.41
C ARG A 497 5.94 -10.98 3.91
N PHE A 498 6.15 -11.23 2.62
CA PHE A 498 6.00 -12.55 2.01
C PHE A 498 7.11 -13.52 2.47
N GLN A 499 6.76 -14.76 2.79
CA GLN A 499 7.75 -15.82 3.02
C GLN A 499 8.32 -16.31 1.68
N SER A 500 9.62 -16.16 1.47
CA SER A 500 10.33 -16.98 0.50
C SER A 500 10.63 -18.33 1.16
N ASN A 501 9.93 -19.39 0.74
CA ASN A 501 10.39 -20.74 1.02
C ASN A 501 11.55 -21.04 0.05
N MET A 502 12.74 -20.52 0.36
CA MET A 502 13.96 -20.91 -0.34
C MET A 502 15.10 -21.06 0.67
N LYS A 503 15.01 -22.13 1.47
CA LYS A 503 16.21 -22.73 2.05
C LYS A 503 16.91 -23.50 0.92
N TRP A 504 17.83 -22.84 0.23
CA TRP A 504 18.87 -23.55 -0.50
C TRP A 504 19.70 -24.31 0.53
N ARG A 505 19.46 -25.63 0.67
CA ARG A 505 20.42 -26.51 1.34
C ARG A 505 21.62 -26.63 0.41
N ALA A 506 22.69 -25.95 0.75
CA ALA A 506 24.00 -26.26 0.20
C ALA A 506 24.42 -27.65 0.71
N SER A 507 24.81 -28.51 -0.23
CA SER A 507 25.76 -29.63 -0.12
C SER A 507 25.57 -30.66 1.01
N VAL A 508 25.03 -31.84 0.67
CA VAL A 508 25.50 -33.14 1.21
C VAL A 508 25.44 -34.16 0.06
N PRO A 509 26.50 -34.95 -0.22
CA PRO A 509 26.51 -35.90 -1.34
C PRO A 509 25.64 -37.14 -1.05
N LEU A 510 25.11 -37.70 -2.12
CA LEU A 510 24.43 -39.00 -2.16
C LEU A 510 25.31 -40.11 -1.55
N SER A 511 24.81 -40.77 -0.50
CA SER A 511 24.83 -42.23 -0.39
C SER A 511 24.02 -42.74 0.82
N HIS A 512 23.41 -43.90 0.63
CA HIS A 512 22.82 -44.83 1.61
C HIS A 512 21.44 -44.54 2.26
N ALA A 513 20.44 -45.19 1.65
CA ALA A 513 19.58 -46.23 2.25
C ALA A 513 18.55 -45.88 3.36
N CYS A 514 17.28 -45.90 2.93
CA CYS A 514 16.17 -46.75 3.42
C CYS A 514 15.81 -46.89 4.92
N ARG A 515 14.49 -46.73 5.15
CA ARG A 515 13.63 -47.21 6.27
C ARG A 515 13.75 -46.48 7.61
N TRP A 516 12.64 -45.93 8.10
CA TRP A 516 11.78 -46.56 9.13
C TRP A 516 10.58 -45.65 9.51
N VAL A 517 9.38 -46.17 9.23
CA VAL A 517 8.17 -46.22 10.09
C VAL A 517 7.20 -45.01 10.23
N ARG A 518 6.02 -45.25 9.63
CA ARG A 518 4.65 -44.87 10.04
C ARG A 518 4.37 -45.20 11.52
N ARG A 519 3.87 -44.23 12.30
CA ARG A 519 2.67 -44.34 13.18
C ARG A 519 2.62 -43.17 14.18
N ARG A 520 1.59 -42.31 14.07
CA ARG A 520 0.51 -42.16 15.08
C ARG A 520 -0.40 -41.00 14.68
N ALA A 521 -1.62 -41.36 14.28
CA ALA A 521 -2.80 -40.52 14.41
C ALA A 521 -3.39 -40.76 15.81
N SER A 522 -3.68 -39.68 16.54
CA SER A 522 -4.80 -39.52 17.51
C SER A 522 -4.51 -38.32 18.42
N GLY A 523 -5.48 -37.40 18.51
CA GLY A 523 -5.44 -36.25 19.42
C GLY A 523 -5.75 -34.90 18.75
N ALA A 524 -6.85 -34.80 18.00
CA ALA A 524 -7.34 -33.52 17.50
C ALA A 524 -8.12 -32.81 18.61
N SER A 525 -7.56 -31.73 19.14
CA SER A 525 -8.29 -30.73 19.93
C SER A 525 -7.95 -29.34 19.39
N SER A 526 -9.01 -28.63 18.99
CA SER A 526 -9.19 -27.19 18.84
C SER A 526 -7.96 -26.28 18.87
N CYS A 527 -7.60 -25.71 17.71
CA CYS A 527 -7.16 -24.32 17.58
C CYS A 527 -7.22 -23.89 16.11
N GLU A 528 -8.04 -22.88 15.84
CA GLU A 528 -8.28 -22.25 14.53
C GLU A 528 -6.99 -21.75 13.85
N PRO A 529 -6.93 -21.76 12.51
CA PRO A 529 -6.06 -20.86 11.76
C PRO A 529 -6.91 -19.90 10.92
N GLY A 530 -7.52 -18.91 11.59
CA GLY A 530 -7.75 -17.60 10.98
C GLY A 530 -6.41 -16.88 10.74
N ILE A 531 -6.40 -15.83 9.92
CA ILE A 531 -5.23 -15.00 9.53
C ILE A 531 -4.51 -15.45 8.23
N LEU A 532 -5.26 -15.63 7.13
CA LEU A 532 -4.68 -15.71 5.77
C LEU A 532 -5.54 -14.99 4.70
N GLU A 533 -6.27 -13.92 5.08
CA GLU A 533 -7.14 -13.15 4.15
C GLU A 533 -6.74 -11.71 3.83
N GLU A 534 -5.74 -11.15 4.50
CA GLU A 534 -5.46 -9.72 4.36
C GLU A 534 -4.09 -9.54 3.70
N GLY A 535 -4.02 -9.67 2.37
CA GLY A 535 -2.82 -9.33 1.59
C GLY A 535 -3.10 -8.12 0.69
N ALA A 536 -2.29 -7.06 0.82
CA ALA A 536 -2.45 -5.84 0.02
C ALA A 536 -2.27 -6.09 -1.49
N THR A 537 -3.08 -5.45 -2.33
CA THR A 537 -2.93 -5.46 -3.79
C THR A 537 -1.98 -4.34 -4.25
N PHE A 538 -1.45 -4.45 -5.47
CA PHE A 538 -0.61 -3.41 -6.10
C PHE A 538 -1.28 -2.02 -6.13
N LYS A 539 -2.62 -1.97 -6.15
CA LYS A 539 -3.41 -0.74 -6.10
C LYS A 539 -3.34 -0.03 -4.74
N ASP A 540 -3.17 -0.78 -3.66
CA ASP A 540 -3.07 -0.28 -2.28
C ASP A 540 -1.66 0.26 -1.95
N VAL A 541 -0.67 -0.12 -2.76
CA VAL A 541 0.73 0.34 -2.64
C VAL A 541 0.96 1.68 -3.34
N HIS A 542 0.07 2.07 -4.29
CA HIS A 542 0.30 3.18 -5.23
C HIS A 542 -0.75 4.29 -5.23
N SER A 543 -1.58 4.42 -4.18
CA SER A 543 -2.40 5.64 -3.98
C SER A 543 -1.50 6.80 -3.51
N VAL A 544 -0.58 7.23 -4.37
CA VAL A 544 0.29 8.39 -4.17
C VAL A 544 -0.32 9.55 -4.94
N VAL A 545 -0.61 10.65 -4.26
CA VAL A 545 -0.93 11.92 -4.90
C VAL A 545 0.32 12.37 -5.65
N LEU A 546 0.35 12.20 -6.97
CA LEU A 546 1.45 12.65 -7.82
C LEU A 546 1.39 14.18 -7.94
N ASP A 547 2.52 14.82 -7.65
CA ASP A 547 2.74 16.27 -7.75
C ASP A 547 2.62 16.77 -9.20
N PRO A 548 1.71 17.73 -9.49
CA PRO A 548 1.47 18.26 -10.84
C PRO A 548 2.63 19.10 -11.40
N THR A 549 3.64 19.42 -10.61
CA THR A 549 4.81 20.23 -11.04
C THR A 549 6.06 19.42 -11.36
N THR A 550 5.99 18.09 -11.21
CA THR A 550 7.05 17.22 -11.71
C THR A 550 7.01 17.27 -13.24
N LYS A 551 8.14 17.60 -13.90
CA LYS A 551 8.27 17.38 -15.35
C LYS A 551 7.95 15.91 -15.60
N LEU A 552 6.77 15.69 -16.19
CA LEU A 552 6.28 14.35 -16.46
C LEU A 552 7.28 13.66 -17.40
N PRO A 553 7.47 12.35 -17.27
CA PRO A 553 8.36 11.59 -18.15
C PRO A 553 7.87 11.53 -19.62
N TYR A 554 6.84 12.32 -19.99
CA TYR A 554 6.19 12.32 -21.29
C TYR A 554 6.08 13.74 -21.87
N PRO A 555 6.13 13.90 -23.21
CA PRO A 555 5.98 15.20 -23.87
C PRO A 555 4.65 15.90 -23.52
N GLU A 556 4.67 17.21 -23.29
CA GLU A 556 3.50 18.01 -22.86
C GLU A 556 2.25 17.80 -23.73
N LYS A 557 2.43 17.56 -25.04
CA LYS A 557 1.35 17.29 -25.98
C LYS A 557 0.58 16.00 -25.64
N PHE A 558 1.30 14.97 -25.19
CA PHE A 558 0.74 13.67 -24.82
C PHE A 558 -0.02 13.74 -23.49
N VAL A 559 0.51 14.52 -22.54
CA VAL A 559 -0.16 14.81 -21.27
C VAL A 559 -1.41 15.64 -21.51
N LYS A 560 -1.37 16.62 -22.42
CA LYS A 560 -2.54 17.46 -22.74
C LYS A 560 -3.65 16.66 -23.44
N GLU A 561 -3.30 15.79 -24.40
CA GLU A 561 -4.25 14.86 -25.02
C GLU A 561 -4.83 13.87 -24.01
N HIS A 562 -4.00 13.33 -23.11
CA HIS A 562 -4.45 12.43 -22.06
C HIS A 562 -5.35 13.15 -21.06
N LEU A 563 -4.96 14.32 -20.56
CA LEU A 563 -5.75 15.14 -19.63
C LEU A 563 -7.06 15.64 -20.26
N GLU A 564 -7.10 15.95 -21.56
CA GLU A 564 -8.34 16.30 -22.25
C GLU A 564 -9.27 15.09 -22.43
N LYS A 565 -8.71 13.89 -22.63
CA LYS A 565 -9.45 12.63 -22.72
C LYS A 565 -9.98 12.21 -21.34
N THR A 566 -9.13 12.27 -20.32
CA THR A 566 -9.45 11.98 -18.92
C THR A 566 -10.39 13.04 -18.34
N SER A 567 -10.27 14.33 -18.68
CA SER A 567 -11.23 15.34 -18.18
C SER A 567 -12.59 15.20 -18.86
N LYS A 568 -12.66 14.79 -20.14
CA LYS A 568 -13.94 14.45 -20.80
C LYS A 568 -14.59 13.21 -20.20
N GLU A 569 -13.79 12.21 -19.79
CA GLU A 569 -14.27 11.02 -19.08
C GLU A 569 -14.70 11.35 -17.65
N LEU A 570 -13.92 12.14 -16.90
CA LEU A 570 -14.23 12.62 -15.56
C LEU A 570 -15.43 13.59 -15.55
N LEU A 571 -15.63 14.41 -16.59
CA LEU A 571 -16.83 15.24 -16.75
C LEU A 571 -18.07 14.37 -17.06
N LYS A 572 -17.92 13.29 -17.83
CA LYS A 572 -19.00 12.30 -18.02
C LYS A 572 -19.34 11.57 -16.72
N GLU A 573 -18.35 11.23 -15.89
CA GLU A 573 -18.56 10.61 -14.58
C GLU A 573 -19.11 11.60 -13.54
N ARG A 574 -18.64 12.85 -13.52
CA ARG A 574 -19.12 13.92 -12.64
C ARG A 574 -20.54 14.35 -12.99
N ASN A 575 -20.91 14.37 -14.27
CA ASN A 575 -22.30 14.60 -14.71
C ASN A 575 -23.22 13.42 -14.38
N LYS A 576 -22.70 12.18 -14.33
CA LYS A 576 -23.40 11.01 -13.77
C LYS A 576 -23.62 11.11 -12.26
N ALA A 577 -22.69 11.73 -11.53
CA ALA A 577 -22.77 11.90 -10.08
C ALA A 577 -23.63 13.11 -9.64
N LYS A 578 -23.80 14.12 -10.50
CA LYS A 578 -24.53 15.37 -10.17
C LYS A 578 -26.06 15.27 -10.28
N TYR A 579 -26.59 14.28 -11.02
CA TYR A 579 -28.02 13.97 -11.03
C TYR A 579 -28.27 12.84 -10.02
N GLY A 580 -29.02 13.17 -8.98
CA GLY A 580 -29.07 12.46 -7.71
C GLY A 580 -29.32 10.95 -7.77
N ASN A 581 -28.89 10.31 -6.68
CA ASN A 581 -29.31 9.00 -6.19
C ASN A 581 -30.82 8.75 -6.43
N LYS A 582 -31.15 8.22 -7.59
CA LYS A 582 -32.04 7.06 -7.65
C LYS A 582 -31.12 5.87 -7.51
N LYS A 583 -31.34 5.02 -6.49
CA LYS A 583 -30.75 3.68 -6.43
C LYS A 583 -30.80 3.11 -7.83
N LYS A 584 -29.65 3.04 -8.51
CA LYS A 584 -29.57 2.33 -9.78
C LYS A 584 -29.78 0.88 -9.36
N ALA A 585 -30.92 0.30 -9.75
CA ALA A 585 -31.14 -1.13 -9.63
C ALA A 585 -29.87 -1.80 -10.12
N THR A 586 -29.19 -2.52 -9.24
CA THR A 586 -28.09 -3.36 -9.65
C THR A 586 -28.68 -4.34 -10.67
N ASN A 587 -28.06 -4.45 -11.85
CA ASN A 587 -28.53 -5.36 -12.90
C ASN A 587 -28.24 -6.84 -12.55
N ASP A 588 -27.83 -7.12 -11.31
CA ASP A 588 -27.56 -8.46 -10.83
C ASP A 588 -28.87 -9.17 -10.49
N ILE A 589 -28.94 -10.43 -10.88
CA ILE A 589 -30.00 -11.32 -10.43
C ILE A 589 -29.60 -11.78 -9.02
N SER A 590 -30.44 -11.50 -8.02
CA SER A 590 -30.21 -11.97 -6.65
C SER A 590 -30.57 -13.45 -6.53
N PHE A 591 -29.65 -14.21 -5.94
CA PHE A 591 -29.79 -15.62 -5.63
C PHE A 591 -29.71 -15.87 -4.11
N ASP A 592 -30.07 -14.87 -3.29
CA ASP A 592 -29.95 -14.94 -1.82
C ASP A 592 -30.79 -16.07 -1.18
N HIS A 593 -31.75 -16.63 -1.93
CA HIS A 593 -32.58 -17.76 -1.52
C HIS A 593 -31.87 -19.13 -1.65
N ILE A 594 -30.75 -19.19 -2.36
CA ILE A 594 -29.92 -20.40 -2.50
C ILE A 594 -28.72 -20.25 -1.55
N PRO A 595 -28.49 -21.18 -0.61
CA PRO A 595 -27.29 -21.18 0.22
C PRO A 595 -26.03 -21.07 -0.63
N LEU A 596 -25.05 -20.29 -0.21
CA LEU A 596 -23.92 -19.92 -1.05
C LEU A 596 -23.08 -21.13 -1.48
N GLU A 597 -22.93 -22.10 -0.59
CA GLU A 597 -22.27 -23.39 -0.80
C GLU A 597 -22.98 -24.28 -1.84
N ASP A 598 -24.28 -24.06 -2.06
CA ASP A 598 -25.08 -24.79 -3.05
C ASP A 598 -25.11 -24.08 -4.41
N GLN A 599 -24.69 -22.80 -4.47
CA GLN A 599 -24.64 -22.04 -5.72
C GLN A 599 -23.52 -22.56 -6.64
N ILE A 600 -23.77 -22.54 -7.95
CA ILE A 600 -22.86 -23.01 -8.99
C ILE A 600 -22.46 -21.85 -9.91
N VAL A 601 -21.16 -21.68 -10.07
CA VAL A 601 -20.52 -20.79 -11.04
C VAL A 601 -19.96 -21.61 -12.18
N CYS A 602 -20.56 -21.49 -13.37
CA CYS A 602 -20.07 -22.16 -14.57
C CYS A 602 -18.95 -21.36 -15.24
N LEU A 603 -17.80 -21.99 -15.46
CA LEU A 603 -16.64 -21.43 -16.15
C LEU A 603 -16.45 -22.13 -17.50
N PHE A 604 -16.35 -21.36 -18.58
CA PHE A 604 -16.25 -21.90 -19.94
C PHE A 604 -14.90 -21.55 -20.59
N PRO A 605 -14.07 -22.54 -20.95
CA PRO A 605 -12.73 -22.33 -21.48
C PRO A 605 -12.76 -21.69 -22.88
N GLY A 606 -11.64 -21.09 -23.26
CA GLY A 606 -11.45 -20.48 -24.56
C GLY A 606 -10.54 -21.27 -25.51
N GLN A 607 -10.19 -20.66 -26.64
CA GLN A 607 -9.19 -21.19 -27.57
C GLN A 607 -7.84 -21.41 -26.84
N GLY A 608 -7.20 -22.53 -27.12
CA GLY A 608 -5.99 -23.01 -26.44
C GLY A 608 -6.24 -24.18 -25.48
N ALA A 609 -7.51 -24.46 -25.15
CA ALA A 609 -7.89 -25.58 -24.28
C ALA A 609 -8.14 -26.91 -25.02
N GLN A 610 -8.18 -26.89 -26.35
CA GLN A 610 -8.50 -28.03 -27.19
C GLN A 610 -7.40 -29.10 -27.19
N TYR A 611 -7.80 -30.36 -27.25
CA TYR A 611 -6.92 -31.51 -27.42
C TYR A 611 -7.66 -32.66 -28.12
N VAL A 612 -6.94 -33.49 -28.88
CA VAL A 612 -7.56 -34.68 -29.50
C VAL A 612 -7.94 -35.68 -28.41
N GLY A 613 -9.17 -36.17 -28.48
CA GLY A 613 -9.81 -36.98 -27.44
C GLY A 613 -10.76 -36.18 -26.53
N MET A 614 -10.85 -34.87 -26.70
CA MET A 614 -11.89 -34.08 -26.04
C MET A 614 -13.26 -34.46 -26.60
N GLY A 615 -14.29 -34.52 -25.77
CA GLY A 615 -15.65 -34.91 -26.15
C GLY A 615 -15.92 -36.41 -26.01
N SER A 616 -14.90 -37.27 -25.94
CA SER A 616 -15.08 -38.72 -25.79
C SER A 616 -15.87 -39.09 -24.53
N LYS A 617 -15.70 -38.34 -23.44
CA LYS A 617 -16.44 -38.56 -22.20
C LYS A 617 -17.88 -38.06 -22.26
N LEU A 618 -18.32 -37.46 -23.37
CA LEU A 618 -19.69 -36.98 -23.56
C LEU A 618 -20.56 -37.95 -24.35
N SER A 619 -19.96 -38.99 -24.95
CA SER A 619 -20.62 -39.97 -25.82
C SER A 619 -21.75 -40.78 -25.17
N ASP A 620 -21.72 -40.91 -23.85
CA ASP A 620 -22.73 -41.60 -23.04
C ASP A 620 -23.95 -40.72 -22.71
N CYS A 621 -23.93 -39.43 -23.07
CA CYS A 621 -25.02 -38.50 -22.81
C CYS A 621 -25.74 -38.15 -24.13
N PRO A 622 -26.98 -38.63 -24.36
CA PRO A 622 -27.71 -38.37 -25.60
C PRO A 622 -27.90 -36.88 -25.92
N LYS A 623 -28.18 -36.05 -24.90
CA LYS A 623 -28.30 -34.60 -25.07
C LYS A 623 -26.98 -33.94 -25.50
N ALA A 624 -25.85 -34.43 -24.99
CA ALA A 624 -24.54 -33.94 -25.40
C ALA A 624 -24.24 -34.32 -26.86
N MET A 625 -24.65 -35.52 -27.29
CA MET A 625 -24.51 -35.94 -28.69
C MET A 625 -25.40 -35.15 -29.65
N GLU A 626 -26.63 -34.81 -29.24
CA GLU A 626 -27.51 -33.92 -30.03
C GLU A 626 -26.85 -32.56 -30.33
N ILE A 627 -26.12 -32.00 -29.34
CA ILE A 627 -25.34 -30.76 -29.52
C ILE A 627 -24.25 -30.95 -30.59
N PHE A 628 -23.55 -32.08 -30.62
CA PHE A 628 -22.54 -32.39 -31.63
C PHE A 628 -23.15 -32.63 -33.02
N ASP A 629 -24.25 -33.37 -33.10
CA ASP A 629 -24.92 -33.70 -34.36
C ASP A 629 -25.46 -32.42 -35.02
N ARG A 630 -26.19 -31.60 -34.24
CA ARG A 630 -26.71 -30.30 -34.69
C ARG A 630 -25.59 -29.35 -35.12
N SER A 631 -24.46 -29.34 -34.41
CA SER A 631 -23.29 -28.56 -34.81
C SER A 631 -22.72 -29.03 -36.14
N SER A 632 -22.65 -30.35 -36.33
CA SER A 632 -22.09 -30.96 -37.52
C SER A 632 -22.94 -30.68 -38.75
N GLU A 633 -24.27 -30.63 -38.58
CA GLU A 633 -25.21 -30.16 -39.60
C GLU A 633 -24.99 -28.69 -39.96
N ILE A 634 -24.85 -27.81 -38.96
CA ILE A 634 -24.65 -26.36 -39.17
C ILE A 634 -23.29 -26.06 -39.84
N LEU A 635 -22.24 -26.78 -39.44
CA LEU A 635 -20.87 -26.53 -39.87
C LEU A 635 -20.49 -27.32 -41.13
N GLY A 636 -21.26 -28.35 -41.48
CA GLY A 636 -21.03 -29.21 -42.66
C GLY A 636 -19.86 -30.19 -42.51
N TYR A 637 -19.40 -30.45 -41.28
CA TYR A 637 -18.39 -31.47 -40.99
C TYR A 637 -18.61 -32.05 -39.59
N ASP A 638 -18.15 -33.28 -39.39
CA ASP A 638 -18.28 -33.99 -38.11
C ASP A 638 -17.35 -33.38 -37.04
N VAL A 639 -17.94 -32.55 -36.16
CA VAL A 639 -17.22 -31.88 -35.07
C VAL A 639 -16.82 -32.89 -34.00
N PHE A 640 -17.67 -33.87 -33.71
CA PHE A 640 -17.41 -34.88 -32.69
C PHE A 640 -16.16 -35.69 -33.03
N LYS A 641 -16.12 -36.24 -34.25
CA LYS A 641 -14.96 -36.96 -34.78
C LYS A 641 -13.71 -36.10 -34.80
N LEU A 642 -13.82 -34.82 -35.14
CA LEU A 642 -12.67 -33.91 -35.11
C LEU A 642 -12.13 -33.71 -33.69
N CYS A 643 -13.01 -33.63 -32.69
CA CYS A 643 -12.64 -33.49 -31.28
C CYS A 643 -12.01 -34.78 -30.73
N THR A 644 -12.57 -35.94 -31.07
CA THR A 644 -12.16 -37.24 -30.51
C THR A 644 -10.99 -37.88 -31.23
N GLU A 645 -10.92 -37.80 -32.56
CA GLU A 645 -9.93 -38.48 -33.41
C GLU A 645 -8.91 -37.53 -34.05
N GLY A 646 -9.23 -36.24 -34.21
CA GLY A 646 -8.35 -35.25 -34.83
C GLY A 646 -8.39 -35.28 -36.38
N PRO A 647 -7.27 -34.98 -37.09
CA PRO A 647 -5.92 -34.79 -36.58
C PRO A 647 -5.75 -33.47 -35.83
N LYS A 648 -4.83 -33.43 -34.85
CA LYS A 648 -4.54 -32.25 -34.02
C LYS A 648 -4.24 -31.00 -34.85
N THR A 649 -3.51 -31.15 -35.97
CA THR A 649 -3.17 -30.05 -36.89
C THR A 649 -4.39 -29.38 -37.53
N LYS A 650 -5.49 -30.11 -37.72
CA LYS A 650 -6.77 -29.54 -38.18
C LYS A 650 -7.52 -28.89 -37.03
N LEU A 651 -7.57 -29.56 -35.88
CA LEU A 651 -8.24 -29.06 -34.68
C LEU A 651 -7.64 -27.74 -34.16
N ASP A 652 -6.32 -27.54 -34.27
CA ASP A 652 -5.64 -26.32 -33.81
C ASP A 652 -5.85 -25.10 -34.73
N GLN A 653 -6.39 -25.29 -35.94
CA GLN A 653 -6.74 -24.16 -36.80
C GLN A 653 -7.94 -23.44 -36.21
N THR A 654 -7.84 -22.10 -36.06
CA THR A 654 -8.88 -21.23 -35.46
C THR A 654 -10.29 -21.52 -35.98
N LEU A 655 -10.43 -21.78 -37.28
CA LEU A 655 -11.70 -22.11 -37.95
C LEU A 655 -12.42 -23.31 -37.33
N TYR A 656 -11.68 -24.31 -36.89
CA TYR A 656 -12.19 -25.54 -36.30
C TYR A 656 -12.11 -25.50 -34.76
N CYS A 657 -11.05 -24.92 -34.21
CA CYS A 657 -10.81 -24.85 -32.77
C CYS A 657 -11.93 -24.11 -32.03
N GLN A 658 -12.34 -22.93 -32.51
CA GLN A 658 -13.32 -22.11 -31.82
C GLN A 658 -14.70 -22.80 -31.76
N PRO A 659 -15.26 -23.33 -32.87
CA PRO A 659 -16.45 -24.17 -32.81
C PRO A 659 -16.27 -25.40 -31.92
N ALA A 660 -15.16 -26.13 -32.04
CA ALA A 660 -14.93 -27.35 -31.28
C ALA A 660 -14.93 -27.10 -29.76
N VAL A 661 -14.28 -26.03 -29.29
CA VAL A 661 -14.27 -25.64 -27.86
C VAL A 661 -15.66 -25.20 -27.40
N PHE A 662 -16.38 -24.40 -28.18
CA PHE A 662 -17.74 -23.96 -27.86
C PHE A 662 -18.71 -25.15 -27.75
N VAL A 663 -18.76 -26.00 -28.77
CA VAL A 663 -19.64 -27.18 -28.84
C VAL A 663 -19.36 -28.14 -27.69
N SER A 664 -18.08 -28.45 -27.43
CA SER A 664 -17.69 -29.31 -26.32
C SER A 664 -18.06 -28.73 -24.95
N SER A 665 -18.01 -27.41 -24.80
CA SER A 665 -18.39 -26.71 -23.55
C SER A 665 -19.90 -26.75 -23.30
N VAL A 666 -20.71 -26.55 -24.33
CA VAL A 666 -22.18 -26.65 -24.24
C VAL A 666 -22.61 -28.11 -24.03
N ALA A 667 -21.99 -29.06 -24.73
CA ALA A 667 -22.24 -30.48 -24.55
C ALA A 667 -21.84 -30.96 -23.14
N ALA A 668 -20.74 -30.44 -22.58
CA ALA A 668 -20.36 -30.69 -21.18
C ALA A 668 -21.38 -30.11 -20.18
N LEU A 669 -21.96 -28.93 -20.47
CA LEU A 669 -23.05 -28.37 -19.67
C LEU A 669 -24.28 -29.28 -19.67
N GLU A 670 -24.69 -29.80 -20.82
CA GLU A 670 -25.84 -30.71 -20.90
C GLU A 670 -25.59 -32.03 -20.16
N LYS A 671 -24.37 -32.57 -20.26
CA LYS A 671 -23.98 -33.73 -19.45
C LYS A 671 -23.98 -33.40 -17.96
N PHE A 672 -23.45 -32.24 -17.55
CA PHE A 672 -23.44 -31.83 -16.15
C PHE A 672 -24.85 -31.63 -15.58
N LYS A 673 -25.80 -31.11 -16.37
CA LYS A 673 -27.21 -31.06 -15.97
C LYS A 673 -27.87 -32.43 -15.85
N SER A 674 -27.38 -33.43 -16.59
CA SER A 674 -27.91 -34.79 -16.53
C SER A 674 -27.47 -35.58 -15.30
N THR A 675 -26.44 -35.13 -14.57
CA THR A 675 -25.99 -35.83 -13.36
C THR A 675 -26.87 -35.56 -12.15
N ASP A 676 -27.56 -34.41 -12.12
CA ASP A 676 -28.46 -33.99 -11.06
C ASP A 676 -29.45 -32.95 -11.61
N GLU A 677 -30.74 -33.26 -11.52
CA GLU A 677 -31.83 -32.41 -12.05
C GLU A 677 -31.87 -31.02 -11.40
N THR A 678 -31.38 -30.88 -10.15
CA THR A 678 -31.35 -29.61 -9.41
C THR A 678 -30.24 -28.66 -9.86
N VAL A 679 -29.28 -29.13 -10.66
CA VAL A 679 -28.13 -28.33 -11.11
C VAL A 679 -28.57 -27.08 -11.83
N SER A 680 -29.61 -27.19 -12.67
CA SER A 680 -30.09 -26.05 -13.47
C SER A 680 -30.57 -24.89 -12.60
N ASP A 681 -31.21 -25.18 -11.46
CA ASP A 681 -31.73 -24.17 -10.54
C ASP A 681 -30.65 -23.56 -9.65
N ARG A 682 -29.51 -24.27 -9.51
CA ARG A 682 -28.37 -23.85 -8.69
C ARG A 682 -27.32 -23.02 -9.45
N ILE A 683 -27.41 -22.92 -10.78
CA ILE A 683 -26.49 -22.08 -11.57
C ILE A 683 -26.85 -20.60 -11.38
N THR A 684 -26.03 -19.89 -10.61
CA THR A 684 -26.22 -18.46 -10.30
C THR A 684 -25.39 -17.54 -11.18
N ASP A 685 -24.28 -18.04 -11.73
CA ASP A 685 -23.33 -17.27 -12.51
C ASP A 685 -22.72 -18.10 -13.65
N ALA A 686 -22.46 -17.45 -14.77
CA ALA A 686 -21.76 -18.02 -15.92
C ALA A 686 -20.71 -17.04 -16.46
N ALA A 687 -19.46 -17.49 -16.59
CA ALA A 687 -18.36 -16.70 -17.14
C ALA A 687 -17.54 -17.53 -18.11
N GLY A 688 -17.18 -16.95 -19.24
CA GLY A 688 -16.42 -17.65 -20.27
C GLY A 688 -15.24 -16.82 -20.78
N PHE A 689 -14.10 -17.46 -20.97
CA PHE A 689 -12.89 -16.80 -21.44
C PHE A 689 -12.86 -16.71 -22.96
N SER A 690 -12.79 -15.49 -23.51
CA SER A 690 -12.77 -15.25 -24.95
C SER A 690 -13.98 -15.94 -25.62
N VAL A 691 -13.74 -16.86 -26.55
CA VAL A 691 -14.76 -17.69 -27.22
C VAL A 691 -15.70 -18.42 -26.25
N GLY A 692 -15.24 -18.75 -25.04
CA GLY A 692 -16.06 -19.34 -23.99
C GLY A 692 -17.21 -18.42 -23.52
N GLU A 693 -17.14 -17.12 -23.77
CA GLU A 693 -18.23 -16.17 -23.46
C GLU A 693 -19.54 -16.55 -24.17
N PHE A 694 -19.47 -17.10 -25.38
CA PHE A 694 -20.66 -17.59 -26.09
C PHE A 694 -21.30 -18.76 -25.37
N ALA A 695 -20.51 -19.70 -24.83
CA ALA A 695 -21.03 -20.78 -24.01
C ALA A 695 -21.63 -20.26 -22.70
N ALA A 696 -21.04 -19.23 -22.09
CA ALA A 696 -21.61 -18.58 -20.91
C ALA A 696 -22.96 -17.87 -21.21
N LEU A 697 -23.08 -17.24 -22.37
CA LEU A 697 -24.32 -16.61 -22.83
C LEU A 697 -25.41 -17.65 -23.12
N VAL A 698 -25.06 -18.81 -23.70
CA VAL A 698 -26.00 -19.93 -23.90
C VAL A 698 -26.40 -20.55 -22.55
N ALA A 699 -25.46 -20.76 -21.64
CA ALA A 699 -25.73 -21.29 -20.30
C ALA A 699 -26.66 -20.36 -19.50
N GLY A 700 -26.47 -19.05 -19.62
CA GLY A 700 -27.34 -18.04 -19.03
C GLY A 700 -28.65 -17.82 -19.78
N GLY A 701 -28.91 -18.54 -20.88
CA GLY A 701 -30.12 -18.42 -21.68
C GLY A 701 -30.28 -17.07 -22.39
N VAL A 702 -29.18 -16.35 -22.62
CA VAL A 702 -29.16 -15.05 -23.32
C VAL A 702 -29.09 -15.23 -24.84
N LEU A 703 -28.44 -16.29 -25.29
CA LEU A 703 -28.35 -16.70 -26.69
C LEU A 703 -28.88 -18.13 -26.85
N HIS A 704 -29.49 -18.42 -27.99
CA HIS A 704 -29.70 -19.83 -28.37
C HIS A 704 -28.40 -20.44 -28.89
N PHE A 705 -28.35 -21.77 -28.85
CA PHE A 705 -27.17 -22.51 -29.31
C PHE A 705 -26.81 -22.19 -30.77
N ASP A 706 -27.80 -22.16 -31.66
CA ASP A 706 -27.59 -21.92 -33.10
C ASP A 706 -27.08 -20.51 -33.40
N ASP A 707 -27.41 -19.54 -32.54
CA ASP A 707 -27.03 -18.14 -32.69
C ASP A 707 -25.53 -17.91 -32.51
N ALA A 708 -24.84 -18.85 -31.85
CA ALA A 708 -23.40 -18.79 -31.66
C ALA A 708 -22.61 -18.96 -32.96
N LYS A 709 -23.26 -19.23 -34.11
CA LYS A 709 -22.61 -19.17 -35.44
C LYS A 709 -21.96 -17.82 -35.72
N ALA A 710 -22.46 -16.72 -35.15
CA ALA A 710 -21.85 -15.39 -35.29
C ALA A 710 -20.37 -15.33 -34.86
N MET A 711 -19.95 -16.24 -33.97
CA MET A 711 -18.55 -16.43 -33.57
C MET A 711 -17.64 -16.85 -34.72
N HIS A 712 -18.15 -17.65 -35.67
CA HIS A 712 -17.41 -18.14 -36.83
C HIS A 712 -16.98 -17.00 -37.77
N GLU A 713 -17.74 -15.90 -37.79
CA GLU A 713 -17.44 -14.71 -38.59
C GLU A 713 -16.25 -13.90 -38.04
N CYS A 714 -15.76 -14.22 -36.83
CA CYS A 714 -14.57 -13.63 -36.21
C CYS A 714 -13.24 -14.18 -36.78
N ASN A 715 -13.16 -14.47 -38.07
CA ASN A 715 -11.91 -14.94 -38.69
C ASN A 715 -11.00 -13.77 -39.06
N GLN A 716 -9.70 -13.92 -38.81
CA GLN A 716 -8.73 -12.87 -39.11
C GLN A 716 -8.26 -12.92 -40.56
N LEU A 717 -8.23 -11.76 -41.22
CA LEU A 717 -7.76 -11.61 -42.62
C LEU A 717 -6.27 -11.26 -42.74
N VAL A 718 -5.63 -10.83 -41.65
CA VAL A 718 -4.24 -10.32 -41.62
C VAL A 718 -3.38 -11.20 -40.72
N ARG A 719 -2.20 -11.62 -41.20
CA ARG A 719 -1.27 -12.48 -40.44
C ARG A 719 -0.75 -11.74 -39.19
N SER A 720 -0.92 -12.35 -38.02
CA SER A 720 -0.40 -11.86 -36.73
C SER A 720 -0.35 -12.99 -35.70
N GLY A 721 0.01 -12.68 -34.46
CA GLY A 721 0.01 -13.65 -33.39
C GLY A 721 -0.21 -13.01 -32.02
N MET A 722 -0.09 -13.85 -30.99
CA MET A 722 -0.17 -13.42 -29.60
C MET A 722 0.98 -13.99 -28.80
N MET A 723 1.34 -13.31 -27.72
CA MET A 723 2.33 -13.79 -26.77
C MET A 723 1.93 -13.49 -25.34
N THR A 724 2.18 -14.43 -24.46
CA THR A 724 2.07 -14.23 -23.01
C THR A 724 3.30 -13.50 -22.52
N VAL A 725 3.09 -12.44 -21.75
CA VAL A 725 4.12 -11.69 -21.03
C VAL A 725 3.82 -11.73 -19.54
N ARG A 726 4.83 -12.11 -18.74
CA ARG A 726 4.81 -11.95 -17.28
C ARG A 726 5.55 -10.67 -16.91
N VAL A 727 4.79 -9.75 -16.33
CA VAL A 727 5.23 -8.44 -15.89
C VAL A 727 5.26 -8.37 -14.36
N ASN A 728 6.13 -7.53 -13.83
CA ASN A 728 6.22 -7.16 -12.42
C ASN A 728 6.27 -5.63 -12.31
N ALA A 729 6.45 -5.09 -11.10
CA ALA A 729 6.49 -3.65 -10.88
C ALA A 729 7.61 -2.92 -11.63
N ALA A 730 8.71 -3.60 -11.98
CA ALA A 730 9.82 -3.04 -12.75
C ALA A 730 9.66 -3.23 -14.27
N SER A 731 8.63 -3.96 -14.72
CA SER A 731 8.41 -4.20 -16.15
C SER A 731 7.87 -2.96 -16.83
N ARG A 732 8.55 -2.53 -17.89
CA ARG A 732 8.20 -1.34 -18.68
C ARG A 732 7.33 -1.72 -19.87
N LEU A 733 6.15 -2.27 -19.60
CA LEU A 733 5.28 -2.86 -20.65
C LEU A 733 4.84 -1.85 -21.70
N ASP A 734 4.40 -0.66 -21.29
CA ASP A 734 3.93 0.37 -22.22
C ASP A 734 5.05 0.86 -23.15
N ASP A 735 6.26 1.03 -22.61
CA ASP A 735 7.45 1.40 -23.39
C ASP A 735 7.83 0.29 -24.37
N ALA A 736 7.77 -0.98 -23.95
CA ALA A 736 8.06 -2.12 -24.82
C ALA A 736 7.07 -2.19 -26.00
N MET A 737 5.79 -1.99 -25.74
CA MET A 737 4.74 -1.98 -26.77
C MET A 737 4.86 -0.76 -27.68
N PHE A 738 5.26 0.40 -27.14
CA PHE A 738 5.56 1.59 -27.92
C PHE A 738 6.74 1.36 -28.87
N ASP A 739 7.89 0.95 -28.32
CA ASP A 739 9.11 0.72 -29.11
C ASP A 739 8.90 -0.41 -30.15
N ALA A 740 8.15 -1.46 -29.82
CA ALA A 740 7.77 -2.50 -30.77
C ALA A 740 6.96 -1.95 -31.96
N ARG A 741 6.01 -1.04 -31.69
CA ARG A 741 5.21 -0.39 -32.74
C ARG A 741 6.05 0.56 -33.59
N GLU A 742 6.97 1.32 -32.99
CA GLU A 742 7.89 2.17 -33.74
C GLU A 742 8.76 1.34 -34.70
N MET A 743 9.30 0.23 -34.21
CA MET A 743 10.05 -0.72 -35.04
C MET A 743 9.20 -1.22 -36.23
N SER A 744 7.96 -1.63 -36.00
CA SER A 744 7.06 -2.01 -37.09
C SER A 744 6.78 -0.88 -38.08
N ARG A 745 6.67 0.37 -37.62
CA ARG A 745 6.46 1.56 -38.49
C ARG A 745 7.69 1.85 -39.35
N GLU A 746 8.89 1.72 -38.80
CA GLU A 746 10.16 1.88 -39.54
C GLU A 746 10.28 0.87 -40.70
N LYS A 747 9.69 -0.31 -40.57
CA LYS A 747 9.59 -1.32 -41.64
C LYS A 747 8.42 -1.11 -42.62
N GLY A 748 7.60 -0.08 -42.42
CA GLY A 748 6.40 0.16 -43.24
C GLY A 748 5.29 -0.86 -43.02
N GLU A 749 5.31 -1.59 -41.90
CA GLU A 749 4.29 -2.59 -41.55
C GLU A 749 3.16 -1.97 -40.69
N PHE A 750 1.98 -2.59 -40.72
CA PHE A 750 0.86 -2.18 -39.86
C PHE A 750 1.16 -2.46 -38.39
N ALA A 751 1.55 -1.42 -37.64
CA ALA A 751 2.05 -1.53 -36.28
C ALA A 751 0.95 -1.78 -35.24
N VAL A 752 0.80 -3.04 -34.84
CA VAL A 752 -0.08 -3.48 -33.76
C VAL A 752 0.75 -4.20 -32.70
N CYS A 753 0.61 -3.73 -31.46
CA CYS A 753 1.10 -4.38 -30.25
C CYS A 753 0.25 -3.87 -29.09
N ASP A 754 -0.83 -4.57 -28.79
CA ASP A 754 -1.83 -4.17 -27.79
C ASP A 754 -2.05 -5.30 -26.78
N VAL A 755 -2.43 -4.94 -25.54
CA VAL A 755 -2.89 -5.93 -24.57
C VAL A 755 -4.20 -6.50 -25.07
N ALA A 756 -4.24 -7.83 -25.26
CA ALA A 756 -5.39 -8.58 -25.72
C ALA A 756 -6.12 -9.29 -24.58
N ASN A 757 -5.41 -9.74 -23.54
CA ASN A 757 -6.02 -10.41 -22.40
C ASN A 757 -5.33 -10.03 -21.08
N PHE A 758 -6.13 -9.74 -20.06
CA PHE A 758 -5.71 -9.68 -18.66
C PHE A 758 -6.05 -11.02 -18.01
N LEU A 759 -5.06 -11.88 -17.79
CA LEU A 759 -5.31 -13.27 -17.34
C LEU A 759 -5.45 -13.37 -15.81
N PHE A 760 -4.43 -12.89 -15.10
CA PHE A 760 -4.35 -12.80 -13.64
C PHE A 760 -3.17 -11.89 -13.28
N CYS A 761 -2.97 -11.62 -11.98
CA CYS A 761 -1.98 -10.65 -11.51
C CYS A 761 -0.60 -10.85 -12.15
N GLY A 762 -0.16 -9.82 -12.88
CA GLY A 762 1.16 -9.80 -13.52
C GLY A 762 1.29 -10.63 -14.80
N VAL A 763 0.22 -11.22 -15.34
CA VAL A 763 0.27 -11.99 -16.59
C VAL A 763 -0.74 -11.44 -17.59
N ARG A 764 -0.23 -11.04 -18.75
CA ARG A 764 -0.99 -10.46 -19.85
C ARG A 764 -0.69 -11.20 -21.15
N VAL A 765 -1.62 -11.13 -22.08
CA VAL A 765 -1.38 -11.55 -23.47
C VAL A 765 -1.35 -10.31 -24.33
N LEU A 766 -0.32 -10.20 -25.16
CA LEU A 766 -0.21 -9.15 -26.17
C LEU A 766 -0.60 -9.73 -27.52
N GLY A 767 -1.49 -9.06 -28.24
CA GLY A 767 -1.73 -9.31 -29.65
C GLY A 767 -0.87 -8.36 -30.47
N ALA A 768 -0.05 -8.92 -31.36
CA ALA A 768 0.93 -8.15 -32.10
C ALA A 768 1.26 -8.76 -33.46
N ASN A 769 1.76 -7.93 -34.38
CA ASN A 769 2.31 -8.41 -35.64
C ASN A 769 3.69 -9.09 -35.43
N GLU A 770 4.19 -9.79 -36.46
CA GLU A 770 5.42 -10.59 -36.34
C GLU A 770 6.66 -9.76 -35.98
N THR A 771 6.78 -8.55 -36.53
CA THR A 771 7.89 -7.65 -36.22
C THR A 771 7.87 -7.18 -34.77
N CYS A 772 6.71 -6.78 -34.26
CA CYS A 772 6.55 -6.39 -32.85
C CYS A 772 6.84 -7.56 -31.91
N MET A 773 6.35 -8.76 -32.23
CA MET A 773 6.61 -9.95 -31.42
C MET A 773 8.11 -10.25 -31.31
N ARG A 774 8.82 -10.26 -32.45
CA ARG A 774 10.27 -10.48 -32.47
C ARG A 774 11.03 -9.43 -31.66
N PHE A 775 10.65 -8.16 -31.80
CA PHE A 775 11.24 -7.08 -31.03
C PHE A 775 11.10 -7.32 -29.52
N LEU A 776 9.92 -7.73 -29.05
CA LEU A 776 9.68 -8.00 -27.63
C LEU A 776 10.49 -9.20 -27.11
N GLU A 777 10.68 -10.24 -27.93
CA GLU A 777 11.51 -11.40 -27.61
C GLU A 777 12.98 -11.03 -27.46
N GLU A 778 13.51 -10.24 -28.40
CA GLU A 778 14.91 -9.80 -28.39
C GLU A 778 15.22 -8.81 -27.26
N ASN A 779 14.20 -8.06 -26.79
CA ASN A 779 14.34 -7.02 -25.78
C ASN A 779 13.71 -7.39 -24.43
N GLN A 780 13.45 -8.68 -24.17
CA GLN A 780 12.80 -9.14 -22.93
C GLN A 780 13.49 -8.61 -21.66
N SER A 781 14.82 -8.66 -21.61
CA SER A 781 15.64 -8.19 -20.49
C SER A 781 15.60 -6.67 -20.32
N ARG A 782 15.62 -5.93 -21.43
CA ARG A 782 15.55 -4.46 -21.46
C ARG A 782 14.28 -3.92 -20.79
N TYR A 783 13.16 -4.61 -20.94
CA TYR A 783 11.87 -4.22 -20.36
C TYR A 783 11.49 -5.00 -19.10
N ASN A 784 12.42 -5.76 -18.51
CA ASN A 784 12.23 -6.55 -17.29
C ASN A 784 11.05 -7.54 -17.34
N PHE A 785 10.80 -8.18 -18.49
CA PHE A 785 9.80 -9.24 -18.57
C PHE A 785 10.37 -10.55 -18.01
N THR A 786 9.63 -11.19 -17.11
CA THR A 786 10.10 -12.43 -16.45
C THR A 786 9.84 -13.66 -17.33
N VAL A 787 8.79 -13.61 -18.15
CA VAL A 787 8.43 -14.66 -19.11
C VAL A 787 7.90 -13.98 -20.36
N ILE A 788 8.36 -14.44 -21.52
CA ILE A 788 7.75 -14.18 -22.82
C ILE A 788 7.54 -15.52 -23.52
N LYS A 789 6.33 -15.77 -24.03
CA LYS A 789 6.01 -17.03 -24.72
C LYS A 789 4.99 -16.78 -25.82
N ARG A 790 5.34 -17.14 -27.07
CA ARG A 790 4.37 -17.13 -28.19
C ARG A 790 3.23 -18.11 -27.93
N LEU A 791 2.04 -17.73 -28.34
CA LEU A 791 0.86 -18.57 -28.36
C LEU A 791 0.65 -19.12 -29.77
N GLU A 792 0.22 -20.38 -29.84
CA GLU A 792 -0.10 -21.07 -31.11
C GLU A 792 -1.48 -20.64 -31.60
N VAL A 793 -1.60 -19.35 -31.92
CA VAL A 793 -2.82 -18.75 -32.46
C VAL A 793 -2.48 -18.01 -33.74
N SER A 794 -3.38 -18.09 -34.71
CA SER A 794 -3.18 -17.50 -36.04
C SER A 794 -3.38 -15.98 -36.09
N GLY A 795 -3.69 -15.35 -34.95
CA GLY A 795 -4.07 -13.96 -34.93
C GLY A 795 -4.02 -13.22 -33.60
N ALA A 796 -3.89 -11.89 -33.68
CA ALA A 796 -3.95 -10.93 -32.58
C ALA A 796 -5.41 -10.63 -32.17
N PHE A 797 -6.13 -11.65 -31.71
CA PHE A 797 -7.51 -11.53 -31.26
C PHE A 797 -7.65 -10.50 -30.12
N HIS A 798 -8.83 -9.88 -29.97
CA HIS A 798 -9.11 -8.90 -28.90
C HIS A 798 -8.24 -7.63 -28.97
N THR A 799 -7.77 -7.28 -30.16
CA THR A 799 -7.04 -6.04 -30.45
C THR A 799 -7.67 -5.30 -31.63
N VAL A 800 -7.20 -4.08 -31.89
CA VAL A 800 -7.62 -3.28 -33.06
C VAL A 800 -7.40 -4.00 -34.40
N GLN A 801 -6.54 -5.01 -34.45
CA GLN A 801 -6.32 -5.78 -35.68
C GLN A 801 -7.55 -6.58 -36.13
N MET A 802 -8.52 -6.81 -35.24
CA MET A 802 -9.76 -7.50 -35.54
C MET A 802 -10.87 -6.57 -36.06
N GLU A 803 -10.62 -5.27 -36.26
CA GLU A 803 -11.65 -4.30 -36.69
C GLU A 803 -12.32 -4.70 -38.01
N MET A 804 -11.59 -5.37 -38.91
CA MET A 804 -12.13 -5.88 -40.18
C MET A 804 -13.19 -6.97 -40.01
N ALA A 805 -13.21 -7.68 -38.87
CA ALA A 805 -14.23 -8.69 -38.57
C ALA A 805 -15.51 -8.09 -37.96
N VAL A 806 -15.44 -6.87 -37.41
CA VAL A 806 -16.56 -6.22 -36.71
C VAL A 806 -17.83 -6.09 -37.55
N PRO A 807 -17.79 -5.69 -38.85
CA PRO A 807 -19.01 -5.59 -39.65
C PRO A 807 -19.73 -6.92 -39.81
N LYS A 808 -19.00 -8.01 -40.11
CA LYS A 808 -19.56 -9.35 -40.28
C LYS A 808 -20.18 -9.89 -39.00
N VAL A 809 -19.50 -9.70 -37.87
CA VAL A 809 -20.00 -10.10 -36.55
C VAL A 809 -21.27 -9.31 -36.19
N ARG A 810 -21.30 -8.00 -36.51
CA ARG A 810 -22.48 -7.16 -36.28
C ARG A 810 -23.67 -7.60 -37.13
N GLU A 811 -23.42 -7.93 -38.40
CA GLU A 811 -24.44 -8.44 -39.31
C GLU A 811 -24.99 -9.78 -38.81
N ALA A 812 -24.11 -10.72 -38.45
CA ALA A 812 -24.50 -12.02 -37.90
C ALA A 812 -25.32 -11.88 -36.61
N LEU A 813 -24.97 -10.95 -35.71
CA LEU A 813 -25.71 -10.67 -34.47
C LEU A 813 -27.00 -9.87 -34.67
N SER A 814 -27.22 -9.26 -35.84
CA SER A 814 -28.41 -8.43 -36.08
C SER A 814 -29.69 -9.26 -36.15
N GLY A 815 -29.59 -10.49 -36.65
CA GLY A 815 -30.70 -11.46 -36.72
C GLY A 815 -30.89 -12.31 -35.46
N VAL A 816 -29.99 -12.20 -34.48
CA VAL A 816 -30.01 -13.00 -33.25
C VAL A 816 -30.92 -12.37 -32.20
N GLU A 817 -31.85 -13.15 -31.66
CA GLU A 817 -32.69 -12.74 -30.54
C GLU A 817 -31.92 -12.85 -29.22
N ILE A 818 -31.84 -11.72 -28.49
CA ILE A 818 -31.22 -11.69 -27.16
C ILE A 818 -32.29 -11.89 -26.12
N GLU A 819 -32.16 -12.93 -25.31
CA GLU A 819 -33.11 -13.26 -24.26
C GLU A 819 -32.71 -12.69 -22.90
N LYS A 820 -33.66 -12.71 -21.95
CA LYS A 820 -33.37 -12.28 -20.57
C LYS A 820 -32.49 -13.33 -19.89
N PRO A 821 -31.38 -12.93 -19.23
CA PRO A 821 -30.50 -13.86 -18.54
C PRO A 821 -31.23 -14.58 -17.40
N ARG A 822 -31.01 -15.89 -17.29
CA ARG A 822 -31.47 -16.73 -16.18
C ARG A 822 -30.49 -16.73 -15.00
N CYS A 823 -29.22 -16.45 -15.28
CA CYS A 823 -28.14 -16.32 -14.29
C CYS A 823 -27.26 -15.11 -14.61
N ASN A 824 -26.38 -14.73 -13.67
CA ASN A 824 -25.48 -13.60 -13.90
C ASN A 824 -24.40 -13.97 -14.92
N VAL A 825 -24.44 -13.37 -16.12
CA VAL A 825 -23.44 -13.62 -17.18
C VAL A 825 -22.43 -12.48 -17.23
N TYR A 826 -21.14 -12.79 -17.32
CA TYR A 826 -20.05 -11.80 -17.26
C TYR A 826 -19.50 -11.47 -18.64
N SER A 827 -19.32 -10.18 -18.91
CA SER A 827 -18.83 -9.68 -20.19
C SER A 827 -17.30 -9.49 -20.20
N ASN A 828 -16.62 -10.11 -21.16
CA ASN A 828 -15.17 -9.99 -21.35
C ASN A 828 -14.73 -8.57 -21.72
N TYR A 829 -15.60 -7.80 -22.40
CA TYR A 829 -15.33 -6.40 -22.78
C TYR A 829 -15.42 -5.46 -21.57
N THR A 830 -16.52 -5.52 -20.82
CA THR A 830 -16.74 -4.58 -19.71
C THR A 830 -16.01 -5.00 -18.44
N GLY A 831 -15.81 -6.31 -18.24
CA GLY A 831 -15.30 -6.89 -16.99
C GLY A 831 -16.35 -6.96 -15.89
N HIS A 832 -17.63 -6.81 -16.23
CA HIS A 832 -18.78 -6.80 -15.33
C HIS A 832 -19.94 -7.65 -15.89
N ILE A 833 -21.02 -7.82 -15.11
CA ILE A 833 -22.24 -8.52 -15.54
C ILE A 833 -22.84 -7.80 -16.77
N TYR A 834 -23.37 -8.57 -17.71
CA TYR A 834 -24.06 -8.06 -18.90
C TYR A 834 -25.19 -7.09 -18.51
N PRO A 835 -25.35 -5.96 -19.24
CA PRO A 835 -26.42 -5.01 -18.98
C PRO A 835 -27.80 -5.60 -19.30
N ALA A 836 -28.83 -5.17 -18.59
CA ALA A 836 -30.21 -5.64 -18.79
C ALA A 836 -30.79 -5.29 -20.18
N LYS A 837 -30.22 -4.30 -20.90
CA LYS A 837 -30.73 -3.83 -22.19
C LYS A 837 -30.17 -4.68 -23.33
N LYS A 838 -31.06 -5.34 -24.10
CA LYS A 838 -30.71 -6.21 -25.24
C LYS A 838 -29.72 -5.58 -26.24
N SER A 839 -29.87 -4.28 -26.56
CA SER A 839 -28.95 -3.57 -27.47
C SER A 839 -27.52 -3.50 -26.93
N ASP A 840 -27.39 -3.35 -25.62
CA ASP A 840 -26.09 -3.15 -24.98
C ASP A 840 -25.36 -4.49 -24.85
N VAL A 841 -26.10 -5.59 -24.72
CA VAL A 841 -25.57 -6.96 -24.84
C VAL A 841 -24.94 -7.19 -26.22
N ARG A 842 -25.70 -6.93 -27.31
CA ARG A 842 -25.16 -7.06 -28.68
C ARG A 842 -23.91 -6.20 -28.88
N ASN A 843 -23.95 -4.95 -28.42
CA ASN A 843 -22.81 -4.05 -28.53
C ASN A 843 -21.59 -4.55 -27.75
N ALA A 844 -21.78 -5.14 -26.56
CA ALA A 844 -20.69 -5.70 -25.78
C ALA A 844 -20.05 -6.91 -26.45
N ILE A 845 -20.83 -7.82 -27.05
CA ILE A 845 -20.32 -8.97 -27.80
C ILE A 845 -19.51 -8.50 -29.01
N VAL A 846 -20.02 -7.52 -29.77
CA VAL A 846 -19.29 -6.93 -30.91
C VAL A 846 -17.99 -6.26 -30.44
N LYS A 847 -18.03 -5.52 -29.33
CA LYS A 847 -16.84 -4.82 -28.80
C LYS A 847 -15.79 -5.74 -28.23
N GLN A 848 -16.16 -6.93 -27.75
CA GLN A 848 -15.19 -7.95 -27.31
C GLN A 848 -14.18 -8.28 -28.42
N VAL A 849 -14.61 -8.30 -29.69
CA VAL A 849 -13.76 -8.71 -30.82
C VAL A 849 -12.49 -7.85 -30.93
N THR A 850 -12.59 -6.55 -30.63
CA THR A 850 -11.50 -5.57 -30.78
C THR A 850 -10.98 -4.97 -29.48
N SER A 851 -11.45 -5.48 -28.33
CA SER A 851 -11.10 -4.95 -27.02
C SER A 851 -10.54 -6.03 -26.11
N PRO A 852 -9.64 -5.69 -25.18
CA PRO A 852 -9.00 -6.68 -24.32
C PRO A 852 -10.01 -7.45 -23.46
N VAL A 853 -9.78 -8.75 -23.33
CA VAL A 853 -10.53 -9.63 -22.42
C VAL A 853 -10.13 -9.36 -20.98
N LYS A 854 -11.10 -8.94 -20.17
CA LYS A 854 -10.94 -8.59 -18.75
C LYS A 854 -11.14 -9.78 -17.81
N TRP A 855 -10.44 -10.88 -18.08
CA TRP A 855 -10.62 -12.15 -17.35
C TRP A 855 -10.19 -12.07 -15.88
N GLU A 856 -9.09 -11.37 -15.59
CA GLU A 856 -8.65 -11.07 -14.22
C GLU A 856 -9.76 -10.36 -13.42
N GLN A 857 -10.40 -9.36 -14.02
CA GLN A 857 -11.45 -8.59 -13.37
C GLN A 857 -12.70 -9.44 -13.11
N ILE A 858 -13.08 -10.30 -14.07
CA ILE A 858 -14.21 -11.23 -13.91
C ILE A 858 -13.94 -12.20 -12.76
N GLN A 859 -12.75 -12.82 -12.70
CA GLN A 859 -12.38 -13.72 -11.60
C GLN A 859 -12.39 -13.01 -10.25
N GLN A 860 -11.94 -11.75 -10.19
CA GLN A 860 -12.00 -10.95 -8.96
C GLN A 860 -13.44 -10.66 -8.52
N LEU A 861 -14.39 -10.44 -9.45
CA LEU A 861 -15.80 -10.28 -9.11
C LEU A 861 -16.41 -11.58 -8.60
N LEU A 862 -16.14 -12.70 -9.27
CA LEU A 862 -16.59 -14.01 -8.83
C LEU A 862 -16.06 -14.37 -7.44
N TYR A 863 -14.78 -14.06 -7.16
CA TYR A 863 -14.18 -14.23 -5.84
C TYR A 863 -14.87 -13.40 -4.75
N ARG A 864 -15.35 -12.20 -5.06
CA ARG A 864 -16.03 -11.30 -4.10
C ARG A 864 -17.41 -11.80 -3.64
N LYS A 865 -17.95 -12.86 -4.24
CA LYS A 865 -19.25 -13.43 -3.85
C LYS A 865 -19.21 -14.25 -2.56
N HIS A 866 -18.03 -14.52 -2.00
CA HIS A 866 -17.91 -15.27 -0.74
C HIS A 866 -18.60 -14.58 0.44
N ARG A 867 -19.10 -15.37 1.40
CA ARG A 867 -19.61 -14.91 2.70
C ARG A 867 -19.01 -15.78 3.78
N ASP A 868 -18.39 -15.18 4.79
CA ASP A 868 -17.78 -15.90 5.91
C ASP A 868 -16.93 -17.09 5.46
N TYR A 869 -16.03 -16.87 4.49
CA TYR A 869 -15.14 -17.88 3.92
C TYR A 869 -15.83 -19.01 3.11
N THR A 870 -17.16 -18.97 2.97
CA THR A 870 -17.93 -19.91 2.15
C THR A 870 -17.96 -19.42 0.70
N PHE A 871 -17.72 -20.32 -0.24
CA PHE A 871 -17.69 -20.04 -1.67
C PHE A 871 -18.73 -20.90 -2.41
N PRO A 872 -19.25 -20.40 -3.56
CA PRO A 872 -19.99 -21.25 -4.47
C PRO A 872 -19.06 -22.29 -5.11
N MET A 873 -19.65 -23.33 -5.67
CA MET A 873 -18.94 -24.32 -6.46
C MET A 873 -18.54 -23.72 -7.81
N PHE A 874 -17.26 -23.75 -8.16
CA PHE A 874 -16.76 -23.33 -9.47
C PHE A 874 -16.60 -24.54 -10.38
N VAL A 875 -17.35 -24.63 -11.47
CA VAL A 875 -17.31 -25.78 -12.38
C VAL A 875 -16.78 -25.33 -13.73
N GLU A 876 -15.59 -25.79 -14.13
CA GLU A 876 -15.08 -25.61 -15.49
C GLU A 876 -15.65 -26.69 -16.39
N LEU A 877 -16.48 -26.26 -17.36
CA LEU A 877 -17.22 -27.11 -18.28
C LEU A 877 -16.57 -27.04 -19.66
N GLY A 878 -15.93 -28.13 -20.09
CA GLY A 878 -15.31 -28.23 -21.41
C GLY A 878 -13.87 -28.78 -21.37
N ALA A 879 -13.14 -28.50 -22.45
CA ALA A 879 -11.80 -29.03 -22.66
C ALA A 879 -10.76 -28.33 -21.78
N GLY A 880 -9.69 -29.05 -21.40
CA GLY A 880 -8.58 -28.49 -20.63
C GLY A 880 -8.91 -28.21 -19.16
N ARG A 881 -7.98 -27.58 -18.44
CA ARG A 881 -8.11 -27.17 -17.03
C ARG A 881 -7.53 -25.77 -16.80
N GLN A 882 -7.54 -24.98 -17.87
CA GLN A 882 -6.79 -23.75 -17.93
C GLN A 882 -7.43 -22.68 -17.03
N LEU A 883 -8.76 -22.65 -16.94
CA LEU A 883 -9.44 -21.66 -16.12
C LEU A 883 -9.27 -21.95 -14.63
N GLY A 884 -9.29 -23.22 -14.22
CA GLY A 884 -8.95 -23.65 -12.87
C GLY A 884 -7.51 -23.29 -12.51
N ALA A 885 -6.57 -23.48 -13.45
CA ALA A 885 -5.18 -23.05 -13.23
C ALA A 885 -5.07 -21.53 -13.06
N MET A 886 -5.82 -20.73 -13.82
CA MET A 886 -5.88 -19.27 -13.66
C MET A 886 -6.58 -18.88 -12.34
N LEU A 887 -7.68 -19.55 -11.99
CA LEU A 887 -8.41 -19.34 -10.75
C LEU A 887 -7.52 -19.63 -9.54
N MET A 888 -6.68 -20.66 -9.60
CA MET A 888 -5.68 -20.95 -8.58
C MET A 888 -4.64 -19.83 -8.41
N GLN A 889 -4.25 -19.16 -9.50
CA GLN A 889 -3.36 -17.99 -9.45
C GLN A 889 -4.07 -16.74 -8.89
N THR A 890 -5.38 -16.62 -9.07
CA THR A 890 -6.19 -15.51 -8.57
C THR A 890 -6.60 -15.70 -7.10
N SER A 891 -7.13 -16.87 -6.75
CA SER A 891 -7.58 -17.22 -5.40
C SER A 891 -7.48 -18.73 -5.15
N LYS A 892 -6.56 -19.11 -4.27
CA LYS A 892 -6.44 -20.50 -3.79
C LYS A 892 -7.67 -20.99 -3.05
N LYS A 893 -8.45 -20.08 -2.44
CA LYS A 893 -9.66 -20.42 -1.69
C LYS A 893 -10.81 -20.77 -2.62
N ALA A 894 -11.11 -19.91 -3.59
CA ALA A 894 -12.10 -20.22 -4.62
C ALA A 894 -11.73 -21.52 -5.37
N TYR A 895 -10.43 -21.74 -5.62
CA TYR A 895 -9.93 -22.97 -6.22
C TYR A 895 -10.16 -24.24 -5.37
N GLN A 896 -10.32 -24.16 -4.04
CA GLN A 896 -10.69 -25.34 -3.24
C GLN A 896 -12.10 -25.85 -3.56
N HIS A 897 -12.97 -24.97 -4.06
CA HIS A 897 -14.32 -25.27 -4.51
C HIS A 897 -14.40 -25.44 -6.03
N TYR A 898 -13.25 -25.55 -6.70
CA TYR A 898 -13.17 -25.78 -8.13
C TYR A 898 -13.28 -27.26 -8.48
N GLN A 899 -14.11 -27.55 -9.48
CA GLN A 899 -14.23 -28.86 -10.09
C GLN A 899 -14.06 -28.74 -11.60
N HIS A 900 -13.30 -29.68 -12.17
CA HIS A 900 -13.20 -29.81 -13.62
C HIS A 900 -14.17 -30.88 -14.11
N PHE A 901 -15.12 -30.48 -14.96
CA PHE A 901 -16.00 -31.41 -15.64
C PHE A 901 -15.52 -31.59 -17.09
N SER A 902 -14.66 -32.59 -17.27
CA SER A 902 -14.03 -32.91 -18.54
C SER A 902 -15.06 -33.37 -19.58
N CYS A 903 -15.02 -32.75 -20.75
CA CYS A 903 -15.53 -33.35 -21.98
C CYS A 903 -14.54 -34.37 -22.55
#